data_AF-V5B8L6-F1
#
_entry.id   AF-V5B8L6-F1
#
_cell.length_a   1.000
_cell.length_b   1.000
_cell.length_c   1.000
_cell.angle_alpha   90.00
_cell.angle_beta   90.00
_cell.angle_gamma   90.00
#
_symmetry.space_group_name_H-M   'P 1'
#
loop_
_entity.id
_entity.type
_entity.pdbx_description
1 polymer ?
#
loop_
_entity_poly.entity_id
_entity_poly.type
_entity_poly.pdbx_seq_one_letter_code
_entity_poly.pdbx_strand_id
1 'polypeptide(L)'
;MASTISTRSDAELVRMFEEVSSPFAYDGRGLNFLVTTVKKFGRPYAVTNSLVTAYVNLMNAATVTLVQEQPWRLSRCPALTIQLVHFMALIKVFEPNKWFTSSNHAPSNRADYKHPRGTNQKTAFWRTGEELFDFMVELVRCDEHGVVPPLLDLCTDEQLVDLLNGFLAIMPNGTPLGSVFNSIMGCFLQRARSHLKRGLTSQEFGTMERMYLTSVMADASNDELLKILLTDSSCPRGPNFFAAFSRRQETLLHEKALVFLQKAIDTANENHDASTLLALMESGSEMLLSMVNKDLARDFAVKNQFDYQILRSIQHFGAVADRLRMEQLGTSARIPLLMRDVQAQLLASNTAQACLVDETASQSSAFLSEYVLPYPARRPSRPLMTMLSQLDYLNSMSSVFLLHSSLMATSTDQLVSAVRRLQSGKDSLIVSMSCLRELSVKFVTSPKQKEREACERALEIIAYEVEKGRIVLLPFSEEIRLHDAGTYCDEDLILWSIAVFFARELPLVKVRTLMHSDCTARTPYRFLKGRHNLLVSSHSLYDKDAPLLSALHSKELRLVTRNAKLRTALRDRKCTLHYYNPIRARFVYRRDKAMFEKYHTNARNLAPGFSRGALHHDWRGLGVYTPDHPQVPYRPLTWRKSELKLRAA
;
A
#
# COMPACT_ATOMS: atom_id res chain seq x y z
N MET A 1 17.61 14.21 -22.79
CA MET A 1 18.34 13.41 -21.79
C MET A 1 18.87 12.11 -22.40
N ALA A 2 18.05 11.22 -22.97
CA ALA A 2 18.51 9.97 -23.60
C ALA A 2 19.64 10.18 -24.62
N SER A 3 19.48 11.13 -25.56
CA SER A 3 20.51 11.47 -26.56
C SER A 3 21.80 12.07 -26.01
N THR A 4 21.84 12.41 -24.71
CA THR A 4 23.00 13.05 -24.05
C THR A 4 23.60 12.18 -22.96
N ILE A 5 23.18 10.90 -22.84
CA ILE A 5 23.68 10.00 -21.78
C ILE A 5 25.19 9.78 -21.93
N SER A 6 25.67 9.57 -23.16
CA SER A 6 27.07 9.28 -23.47
C SER A 6 28.07 10.36 -23.04
N THR A 7 27.63 11.61 -22.94
CA THR A 7 28.46 12.76 -22.59
C THR A 7 28.31 13.23 -21.14
N ARG A 8 27.40 12.65 -20.35
CA ARG A 8 27.12 13.06 -18.97
C ARG A 8 28.04 12.38 -17.97
N SER A 9 28.38 13.10 -16.90
CA SER A 9 29.12 12.54 -15.76
C SER A 9 28.26 11.58 -14.92
N ASP A 10 28.87 10.73 -14.10
CA ASP A 10 28.14 9.77 -13.25
C ASP A 10 27.18 10.47 -12.29
N ALA A 11 27.61 11.56 -11.65
CA ALA A 11 26.78 12.35 -10.75
C ALA A 11 25.57 13.01 -11.46
N GLU A 12 25.74 13.42 -12.72
CA GLU A 12 24.63 13.92 -13.53
C GLU A 12 23.65 12.82 -13.92
N LEU A 13 24.15 11.61 -14.20
CA LEU A 13 23.28 10.46 -14.49
C LEU A 13 22.49 10.04 -13.25
N VAL A 14 23.11 10.02 -12.07
CA VAL A 14 22.41 9.74 -10.80
C VAL A 14 21.25 10.72 -10.59
N ARG A 15 21.53 12.04 -10.67
CA ARG A 15 20.48 13.08 -10.56
C ARG A 15 19.39 12.92 -11.62
N MET A 16 19.78 12.63 -12.86
CA MET A 16 18.83 12.41 -13.95
C MET A 16 17.88 11.25 -13.64
N PHE A 17 18.38 10.10 -13.19
CA PHE A 17 17.54 8.94 -12.88
C PHE A 17 16.68 9.18 -11.63
N GLU A 18 17.17 9.92 -10.64
CA GLU A 18 16.39 10.33 -9.48
C GLU A 18 15.17 11.19 -9.88
N GLU A 19 15.39 12.25 -10.67
CA GLU A 19 14.31 13.12 -11.14
C GLU A 19 13.28 12.37 -11.99
N VAL A 20 13.76 11.50 -12.89
CA VAL A 20 12.94 10.71 -13.81
C VAL A 20 12.13 9.61 -13.09
N SER A 21 12.56 9.21 -11.89
CA SER A 21 11.89 8.22 -11.03
C SER A 21 10.71 8.80 -10.24
N SER A 22 10.67 10.12 -10.04
CA SER A 22 9.68 10.80 -9.20
C SER A 22 8.18 10.50 -9.46
N PRO A 23 7.69 10.23 -10.70
CA PRO A 23 6.27 9.98 -10.90
C PRO A 23 5.84 8.52 -10.63
N PHE A 24 6.77 7.63 -10.26
CA PHE A 24 6.48 6.21 -10.04
C PHE A 24 6.33 5.88 -8.56
N ALA A 25 5.40 4.97 -8.26
CA ALA A 25 5.24 4.38 -6.94
C ALA A 25 5.77 2.95 -6.94
N TYR A 26 6.29 2.50 -5.81
CA TYR A 26 6.75 1.12 -5.60
C TYR A 26 5.62 0.08 -5.85
N ASP A 27 4.42 0.34 -5.31
CA ASP A 27 3.18 -0.43 -5.54
C ASP A 27 2.49 -0.11 -6.89
N GLY A 28 3.11 0.76 -7.70
CA GLY A 28 2.62 1.12 -9.03
C GLY A 28 2.77 -0.01 -10.06
N ARG A 29 2.42 0.26 -11.32
CA ARG A 29 2.58 -0.67 -12.44
C ARG A 29 3.81 -0.39 -13.32
N GLY A 30 4.73 0.46 -12.85
CA GLY A 30 5.83 0.97 -13.67
C GLY A 30 5.33 1.90 -14.78
N LEU A 31 5.66 1.63 -16.04
CA LEU A 31 5.33 2.46 -17.21
C LEU A 31 3.85 2.39 -17.66
N ASN A 32 2.89 2.40 -16.73
CA ASN A 32 1.46 2.31 -17.03
C ASN A 32 0.85 3.67 -17.44
N PHE A 33 1.13 4.12 -18.66
CA PHE A 33 0.63 5.39 -19.19
C PHE A 33 -0.56 5.20 -20.15
N LEU A 34 -1.57 4.45 -19.70
CA LEU A 34 -2.77 4.14 -20.48
C LEU A 34 -3.71 5.35 -20.56
N VAL A 35 -3.93 5.86 -21.77
CA VAL A 35 -4.73 7.08 -22.01
C VAL A 35 -5.97 6.84 -22.84
N THR A 36 -5.93 5.88 -23.77
CA THR A 36 -7.03 5.61 -24.70
C THR A 36 -7.56 4.21 -24.49
N THR A 37 -8.87 4.07 -24.29
CA THR A 37 -9.55 2.76 -24.27
C THR A 37 -10.26 2.56 -25.59
N VAL A 38 -9.96 1.46 -26.28
CA VAL A 38 -10.56 1.09 -27.56
C VAL A 38 -11.49 -0.10 -27.37
N LYS A 39 -12.76 0.09 -27.73
CA LYS A 39 -13.82 -0.94 -27.71
C LYS A 39 -14.23 -1.32 -29.13
N LYS A 40 -13.25 -1.77 -29.93
CA LYS A 40 -13.49 -2.25 -31.31
C LYS A 40 -14.03 -3.70 -31.32
N PHE A 41 -13.59 -4.52 -30.38
CA PHE A 41 -13.97 -5.92 -30.21
C PHE A 41 -14.75 -6.10 -28.90
N GLY A 42 -15.13 -7.33 -28.56
CA GLY A 42 -15.89 -7.63 -27.35
C GLY A 42 -15.23 -7.12 -26.06
N ARG A 43 -13.95 -7.45 -25.82
CA ARG A 43 -13.19 -6.92 -24.68
C ARG A 43 -12.43 -5.64 -25.08
N PRO A 44 -12.44 -4.58 -24.25
CA PRO A 44 -11.64 -3.38 -24.50
C PRO A 44 -10.15 -3.69 -24.39
N TYR A 45 -9.34 -2.91 -25.11
CA TYR A 45 -7.90 -2.81 -24.85
C TYR A 45 -7.49 -1.35 -24.69
N ALA A 46 -6.45 -1.12 -23.88
CA ALA A 46 -5.91 0.20 -23.65
C ALA A 46 -4.67 0.47 -24.52
N VAL A 47 -4.47 1.73 -24.88
CA VAL A 47 -3.34 2.23 -25.65
C VAL A 47 -2.62 3.30 -24.84
N THR A 48 -1.30 3.16 -24.79
CA THR A 48 -0.39 4.04 -24.05
C THR A 48 -0.12 5.33 -24.83
N ASN A 49 0.38 6.35 -24.13
CA ASN A 49 0.93 7.55 -24.77
C ASN A 49 2.44 7.36 -25.11
N SER A 50 3.07 8.41 -25.64
CA SER A 50 4.48 8.40 -26.04
C SER A 50 5.50 8.33 -24.87
N LEU A 51 5.05 8.40 -23.61
CA LEU A 51 5.97 8.29 -22.47
C LEU A 51 6.58 6.89 -22.40
N VAL A 52 5.79 5.83 -22.63
CA VAL A 52 6.32 4.45 -22.63
C VAL A 52 7.49 4.32 -23.60
N THR A 53 7.33 4.79 -24.83
CA THR A 53 8.41 4.76 -25.83
C THR A 53 9.59 5.65 -25.46
N ALA A 54 9.35 6.78 -24.79
CA ALA A 54 10.43 7.66 -24.34
C ALA A 54 11.29 7.01 -23.24
N TYR A 55 10.66 6.34 -22.28
CA TYR A 55 11.35 5.59 -21.21
C TYR A 55 12.07 4.35 -21.76
N VAL A 56 11.47 3.62 -22.71
CA VAL A 56 12.14 2.51 -23.39
C VAL A 56 13.38 3.00 -24.14
N ASN A 57 13.28 4.11 -24.87
CA ASN A 57 14.44 4.69 -25.57
C ASN A 57 15.50 5.22 -24.60
N LEU A 58 15.11 5.72 -23.42
CA LEU A 58 16.03 6.10 -22.37
C LEU A 58 16.82 4.89 -21.86
N MET A 59 16.14 3.77 -21.61
CA MET A 59 16.79 2.52 -21.20
C MET A 59 17.70 1.97 -22.28
N ASN A 60 17.26 1.96 -23.54
CA ASN A 60 18.10 1.50 -24.65
C ASN A 60 19.37 2.36 -24.80
N ALA A 61 19.25 3.68 -24.66
CA ALA A 61 20.41 4.57 -24.69
C ALA A 61 21.36 4.33 -23.50
N ALA A 62 20.82 4.08 -22.30
CA ALA A 62 21.60 3.72 -21.13
C ALA A 62 22.33 2.38 -21.33
N THR A 63 21.67 1.37 -21.90
CA THR A 63 22.29 0.08 -22.25
C THR A 63 23.44 0.26 -23.23
N VAL A 64 23.23 0.96 -24.34
CA VAL A 64 24.29 1.21 -25.33
C VAL A 64 25.48 1.92 -24.69
N THR A 65 25.25 3.02 -23.97
CA THR A 65 26.36 3.77 -23.36
C THR A 65 27.07 2.98 -22.27
N LEU A 66 26.35 2.35 -21.34
CA LEU A 66 26.94 1.80 -20.11
C LEU A 66 27.34 0.33 -20.21
N VAL A 67 26.98 -0.35 -21.30
CA VAL A 67 27.39 -1.74 -21.57
C VAL A 67 28.31 -1.80 -22.79
N GLN A 68 27.96 -1.14 -23.89
CA GLN A 68 28.68 -1.29 -25.16
C GLN A 68 29.81 -0.27 -25.33
N GLU A 69 29.57 1.01 -25.02
CA GLU A 69 30.55 2.08 -25.25
C GLU A 69 31.46 2.34 -24.04
N GLN A 70 30.91 2.34 -22.83
CA GLN A 70 31.57 2.74 -21.57
C GLN A 70 31.32 1.75 -20.42
N PRO A 71 31.60 0.43 -20.57
CA PRO A 71 31.29 -0.61 -19.58
C PRO A 71 31.96 -0.41 -18.21
N TRP A 72 33.11 0.25 -18.16
CA TRP A 72 33.88 0.49 -16.93
C TRP A 72 33.20 1.46 -15.94
N ARG A 73 32.17 2.21 -16.37
CA ARG A 73 31.51 3.20 -15.50
C ARG A 73 30.73 2.52 -14.37
N LEU A 74 30.01 1.45 -14.70
CA LEU A 74 29.22 0.70 -13.71
C LEU A 74 30.10 -0.04 -12.70
N SER A 75 31.28 -0.50 -13.09
CA SER A 75 32.21 -1.15 -12.16
C SER A 75 32.95 -0.16 -11.26
N ARG A 76 33.18 1.08 -11.71
CA ARG A 76 33.89 2.12 -10.93
C ARG A 76 33.00 2.98 -10.05
N CYS A 77 31.71 3.10 -10.36
CA CYS A 77 30.77 3.95 -9.63
C CYS A 77 29.60 3.14 -9.05
N PRO A 78 29.72 2.63 -7.80
CA PRO A 78 28.64 1.90 -7.12
C PRO A 78 27.31 2.65 -7.10
N ALA A 79 27.34 3.97 -6.85
CA ALA A 79 26.15 4.80 -6.78
C ALA A 79 25.35 4.81 -8.10
N LEU A 80 26.04 4.87 -9.25
CA LEU A 80 25.38 4.82 -10.55
C LEU A 80 24.73 3.45 -10.79
N THR A 81 25.43 2.37 -10.44
CA THR A 81 24.94 0.98 -10.57
C THR A 81 23.70 0.76 -9.70
N ILE A 82 23.74 1.18 -8.43
CA ILE A 82 22.59 1.08 -7.50
C ILE A 82 21.41 1.88 -8.03
N GLN A 83 21.63 3.14 -8.45
CA GLN A 83 20.57 4.00 -8.95
C GLN A 83 19.88 3.42 -10.20
N LEU A 84 20.65 2.83 -11.11
CA LEU A 84 20.12 2.18 -12.31
C LEU A 84 19.30 0.94 -11.96
N VAL A 85 19.81 0.11 -11.04
CA VAL A 85 19.07 -1.07 -10.58
C VAL A 85 17.74 -0.64 -9.95
N HIS A 86 17.75 0.35 -9.05
CA HIS A 86 16.55 0.86 -8.40
C HIS A 86 15.56 1.45 -9.41
N PHE A 87 16.06 2.20 -10.40
CA PHE A 87 15.22 2.73 -11.47
C PHE A 87 14.56 1.61 -12.28
N MET A 88 15.30 0.58 -12.67
CA MET A 88 14.78 -0.59 -13.40
C MET A 88 13.71 -1.34 -12.59
N ALA A 89 13.91 -1.48 -11.28
CA ALA A 89 12.93 -2.09 -10.38
C ALA A 89 11.65 -1.25 -10.32
N LEU A 90 11.78 0.06 -10.15
CA LEU A 90 10.64 0.98 -10.01
C LEU A 90 9.76 1.02 -11.25
N ILE A 91 10.35 1.00 -12.45
CA ILE A 91 9.60 0.99 -13.72
C ILE A 91 9.12 -0.41 -14.15
N LYS A 92 9.49 -1.47 -13.40
CA LYS A 92 9.11 -2.88 -13.61
C LYS A 92 9.48 -3.39 -15.00
N VAL A 93 10.77 -3.30 -15.35
CA VAL A 93 11.28 -3.66 -16.69
C VAL A 93 11.03 -5.12 -17.10
N PHE A 94 11.10 -6.05 -16.14
CA PHE A 94 10.88 -7.49 -16.39
C PHE A 94 9.41 -7.91 -16.37
N GLU A 95 8.48 -6.99 -16.14
CA GLU A 95 7.03 -7.27 -16.17
C GLU A 95 6.29 -6.31 -17.11
N PRO A 96 6.69 -6.19 -18.40
CA PRO A 96 6.18 -5.16 -19.31
C PRO A 96 4.67 -5.27 -19.59
N ASN A 97 4.05 -6.42 -19.30
CA ASN A 97 2.60 -6.57 -19.31
C ASN A 97 1.88 -5.62 -18.33
N LYS A 98 2.50 -5.25 -17.21
CA LYS A 98 1.95 -4.27 -16.25
C LYS A 98 1.78 -2.89 -16.90
N TRP A 99 2.63 -2.52 -17.87
CA TRP A 99 2.55 -1.25 -18.59
C TRP A 99 1.27 -1.13 -19.43
N PHE A 100 0.72 -2.26 -19.88
CA PHE A 100 -0.48 -2.34 -20.71
C PHE A 100 -1.73 -2.82 -19.96
N THR A 101 -1.58 -3.21 -18.69
CA THR A 101 -2.67 -3.72 -17.86
C THR A 101 -3.50 -2.56 -17.32
N SER A 102 -4.79 -2.51 -17.69
CA SER A 102 -5.71 -1.50 -17.20
C SER A 102 -6.28 -1.84 -15.82
N SER A 103 -6.43 -3.14 -15.51
CA SER A 103 -6.91 -3.59 -14.21
C SER A 103 -6.21 -4.88 -13.77
N ASN A 104 -5.94 -5.00 -12.47
CA ASN A 104 -5.29 -6.16 -11.86
C ASN A 104 -6.12 -7.45 -12.03
N HIS A 105 -7.44 -7.33 -12.16
CA HIS A 105 -8.33 -8.48 -12.38
C HIS A 105 -8.33 -8.99 -13.82
N ALA A 106 -7.85 -8.19 -14.77
CA ALA A 106 -7.77 -8.53 -16.19
C ALA A 106 -6.38 -8.13 -16.73
N PRO A 107 -5.31 -8.85 -16.34
CA PRO A 107 -3.96 -8.59 -16.80
C PRO A 107 -3.89 -8.69 -18.33
N SER A 108 -3.09 -7.82 -18.94
CA SER A 108 -2.85 -7.78 -20.38
C SER A 108 -1.61 -8.59 -20.74
N ASN A 109 -1.55 -9.13 -21.97
CA ASN A 109 -0.39 -9.85 -22.49
C ASN A 109 0.21 -9.13 -23.71
N ARG A 110 0.16 -7.79 -23.75
CA ARG A 110 0.59 -7.02 -24.93
C ARG A 110 2.09 -7.11 -25.22
N ALA A 111 2.88 -7.43 -24.19
CA ALA A 111 4.33 -7.60 -24.30
C ALA A 111 4.73 -9.07 -24.57
N ASP A 112 3.96 -10.04 -24.08
CA ASP A 112 4.36 -11.46 -24.22
C ASP A 112 3.62 -12.21 -25.33
N TYR A 113 2.50 -11.67 -25.82
CA TYR A 113 1.72 -12.29 -26.89
C TYR A 113 1.99 -11.62 -28.23
N LYS A 114 2.33 -12.40 -29.25
CA LYS A 114 2.46 -11.98 -30.66
C LYS A 114 1.78 -12.99 -31.56
N HIS A 115 1.11 -12.52 -32.62
CA HIS A 115 0.45 -13.42 -33.60
C HIS A 115 0.90 -13.10 -35.03
N PRO A 116 1.14 -14.11 -35.89
CA PRO A 116 1.57 -13.91 -37.29
C PRO A 116 0.65 -13.01 -38.12
N ARG A 117 -0.66 -13.03 -37.83
CA ARG A 117 -1.67 -12.14 -38.46
C ARG A 117 -1.47 -10.63 -38.19
N GLY A 118 -0.48 -10.24 -37.38
CA GLY A 118 -0.14 -8.84 -37.14
C GLY A 118 -0.45 -8.30 -35.76
N THR A 119 -0.93 -9.14 -34.83
CA THR A 119 -1.24 -8.70 -33.46
C THR A 119 0.04 -8.46 -32.66
N ASN A 120 0.12 -7.32 -31.98
CA ASN A 120 1.22 -6.91 -31.09
C ASN A 120 2.63 -6.90 -31.72
N GLN A 121 2.74 -6.79 -33.04
CA GLN A 121 4.04 -6.78 -33.73
C GLN A 121 5.03 -5.71 -33.20
N LYS A 122 4.52 -4.57 -32.73
CA LYS A 122 5.32 -3.44 -32.26
C LYS A 122 5.41 -3.34 -30.74
N THR A 123 4.70 -4.16 -29.99
CA THR A 123 4.66 -4.08 -28.51
C THR A 123 5.16 -5.33 -27.83
N ALA A 124 5.22 -6.46 -28.54
CA ALA A 124 5.67 -7.72 -27.98
C ALA A 124 7.20 -7.89 -28.06
N PHE A 125 7.76 -8.55 -27.05
CA PHE A 125 9.17 -8.96 -26.93
C PHE A 125 10.17 -7.81 -27.04
N TRP A 126 9.87 -6.69 -26.39
CA TRP A 126 10.89 -5.67 -26.16
C TRP A 126 11.87 -6.15 -25.10
N ARG A 127 13.14 -6.30 -25.48
CA ARG A 127 14.24 -6.69 -24.59
C ARG A 127 14.77 -5.52 -23.77
N THR A 128 13.86 -4.75 -23.16
CA THR A 128 14.22 -3.50 -22.47
C THR A 128 14.96 -3.82 -21.18
N GLY A 129 16.24 -3.45 -21.10
CA GLY A 129 17.04 -3.63 -19.91
C GLY A 129 17.56 -5.05 -19.64
N GLU A 130 17.32 -6.02 -20.54
CA GLU A 130 17.83 -7.40 -20.41
C GLU A 130 19.37 -7.41 -20.43
N GLU A 131 19.99 -6.90 -21.50
CA GLU A 131 21.45 -6.83 -21.65
C GLU A 131 22.13 -6.02 -20.53
N LEU A 132 21.48 -4.94 -20.08
CA LEU A 132 21.97 -4.13 -18.96
C LEU A 132 21.94 -4.91 -17.65
N PHE A 133 20.86 -5.63 -17.37
CA PHE A 133 20.75 -6.45 -16.17
C PHE A 133 21.77 -7.59 -16.17
N ASP A 134 21.91 -8.30 -17.30
CA ASP A 134 22.88 -9.39 -17.44
C ASP A 134 24.30 -8.88 -17.17
N PHE A 135 24.66 -7.72 -17.72
CA PHE A 135 25.96 -7.09 -17.44
C PHE A 135 26.13 -6.74 -15.96
N MET A 136 25.11 -6.17 -15.31
CA MET A 136 25.16 -5.83 -13.88
C MET A 136 25.26 -7.07 -12.98
N VAL A 137 24.67 -8.20 -13.38
CA VAL A 137 24.83 -9.49 -12.69
C VAL A 137 26.28 -9.96 -12.78
N GLU A 138 26.90 -9.92 -13.96
CA GLU A 138 28.31 -10.32 -14.13
C GLU A 138 29.29 -9.43 -13.33
N LEU A 139 28.97 -8.15 -13.11
CA LEU A 139 29.78 -7.28 -12.25
C LEU A 139 29.79 -7.67 -10.75
N VAL A 140 28.82 -8.50 -10.32
CA VAL A 140 28.59 -8.85 -8.91
C VAL A 140 28.86 -10.32 -8.62
N ARG A 141 28.84 -11.18 -9.65
CA ARG A 141 29.13 -12.61 -9.48
C ARG A 141 30.59 -12.81 -9.10
N CYS A 142 30.83 -13.60 -8.05
CA CYS A 142 32.18 -14.08 -7.74
C CYS A 142 32.58 -15.16 -8.76
N ASP A 143 33.81 -15.10 -9.23
CA ASP A 143 34.40 -16.14 -10.09
C ASP A 143 34.58 -17.47 -9.32
N GLU A 144 34.81 -18.56 -10.06
CA GLU A 144 35.07 -19.91 -9.51
C GLU A 144 36.26 -19.94 -8.52
N HIS A 145 37.14 -18.94 -8.58
CA HIS A 145 38.29 -18.78 -7.69
C HIS A 145 37.98 -18.01 -6.40
N GLY A 146 36.73 -17.59 -6.17
CA GLY A 146 36.30 -16.92 -4.95
C GLY A 146 36.84 -15.51 -4.76
N VAL A 147 37.36 -14.87 -5.81
CA VAL A 147 37.84 -13.49 -5.78
C VAL A 147 36.65 -12.55 -5.64
N VAL A 148 36.73 -11.61 -4.68
CA VAL A 148 35.68 -10.60 -4.48
C VAL A 148 35.66 -9.66 -5.70
N PRO A 149 34.49 -9.45 -6.34
CA PRO A 149 34.38 -8.54 -7.47
C PRO A 149 34.78 -7.12 -7.09
N PRO A 150 35.52 -6.38 -7.95
CA PRO A 150 35.98 -5.02 -7.67
C PRO A 150 34.87 -4.05 -7.30
N LEU A 151 33.66 -4.24 -7.86
CA LEU A 151 32.50 -3.42 -7.55
C LEU A 151 32.08 -3.58 -6.07
N LEU A 152 32.06 -4.81 -5.56
CA LEU A 152 31.67 -5.09 -4.17
C LEU A 152 32.68 -4.53 -3.18
N ASP A 153 33.98 -4.57 -3.53
CA ASP A 153 35.04 -3.95 -2.73
C ASP A 153 34.89 -2.42 -2.64
N LEU A 154 34.43 -1.77 -3.72
CA LEU A 154 34.18 -0.32 -3.74
C LEU A 154 32.90 0.09 -3.00
N CYS A 155 31.91 -0.80 -2.89
CA CYS A 155 30.68 -0.51 -2.16
C CYS A 155 30.94 -0.32 -0.67
N THR A 156 30.23 0.61 -0.03
CA THR A 156 30.06 0.62 1.44
C THR A 156 29.07 -0.46 1.88
N ASP A 157 29.01 -0.75 3.17
CA ASP A 157 28.08 -1.77 3.69
C ASP A 157 26.61 -1.39 3.43
N GLU A 158 26.25 -0.12 3.58
CA GLU A 158 24.91 0.38 3.20
C GLU A 158 24.63 0.20 1.70
N GLN A 159 25.63 0.48 0.86
CA GLN A 159 25.52 0.31 -0.59
C GLN A 159 25.38 -1.17 -0.98
N LEU A 160 26.00 -2.11 -0.26
CA LEU A 160 25.79 -3.53 -0.46
C LEU A 160 24.33 -3.93 -0.17
N VAL A 161 23.74 -3.38 0.90
CA VAL A 161 22.31 -3.59 1.21
C VAL A 161 21.42 -2.98 0.14
N ASP A 162 21.69 -1.75 -0.30
CA ASP A 162 20.95 -1.08 -1.37
C ASP A 162 21.02 -1.86 -2.70
N LEU A 163 22.21 -2.37 -3.04
CA LEU A 163 22.43 -3.16 -4.24
C LEU A 163 21.63 -4.46 -4.20
N LEU A 164 21.67 -5.19 -3.07
CA LEU A 164 20.90 -6.42 -2.91
C LEU A 164 19.38 -6.17 -2.95
N ASN A 165 18.91 -5.12 -2.26
CA ASN A 165 17.51 -4.69 -2.34
C ASN A 165 17.08 -4.38 -3.76
N GLY A 166 17.97 -3.76 -4.53
CA GLY A 166 17.76 -3.49 -5.93
C GLY A 166 17.58 -4.75 -6.76
N PHE A 167 18.50 -5.72 -6.64
CA PHE A 167 18.39 -7.00 -7.34
C PHE A 167 17.15 -7.80 -6.92
N LEU A 168 16.80 -7.78 -5.64
CA LEU A 168 15.56 -8.36 -5.12
C LEU A 168 14.32 -7.75 -5.81
N ALA A 169 14.27 -6.41 -5.91
CA ALA A 169 13.12 -5.67 -6.41
C ALA A 169 12.98 -5.68 -7.95
N ILE A 170 14.08 -5.83 -8.69
CA ILE A 170 14.05 -5.98 -10.15
C ILE A 170 13.38 -7.30 -10.55
N MET A 171 13.69 -8.37 -9.83
CA MET A 171 13.25 -9.70 -10.20
C MET A 171 11.74 -9.85 -10.00
N PRO A 172 10.99 -10.34 -11.00
CA PRO A 172 9.53 -10.36 -10.97
C PRO A 172 8.95 -11.30 -9.90
N ASN A 173 9.73 -12.28 -9.45
CA ASN A 173 9.39 -13.19 -8.37
C ASN A 173 9.75 -12.64 -6.97
N GLY A 174 10.39 -11.47 -6.89
CA GLY A 174 10.81 -10.86 -5.64
C GLY A 174 12.00 -11.55 -4.96
N THR A 175 12.74 -12.41 -5.66
CA THR A 175 13.94 -13.09 -5.12
C THR A 175 15.13 -12.86 -6.05
N PRO A 176 16.34 -12.54 -5.53
CA PRO A 176 17.50 -12.32 -6.38
C PRO A 176 18.00 -13.66 -6.95
N LEU A 177 18.88 -13.60 -7.96
CA LEU A 177 19.63 -14.78 -8.38
C LEU A 177 20.50 -15.26 -7.22
N GLY A 178 20.51 -16.58 -6.97
CA GLY A 178 21.23 -17.16 -5.83
C GLY A 178 22.74 -16.86 -5.84
N SER A 179 23.36 -16.80 -7.01
CA SER A 179 24.77 -16.39 -7.17
C SER A 179 25.00 -14.95 -6.70
N VAL A 180 24.16 -14.01 -7.14
CA VAL A 180 24.23 -12.59 -6.75
C VAL A 180 24.00 -12.42 -5.25
N PHE A 181 22.98 -13.10 -4.71
CA PHE A 181 22.69 -13.08 -3.27
C PHE A 181 23.91 -13.56 -2.46
N ASN A 182 24.47 -14.72 -2.81
CA ASN A 182 25.60 -15.31 -2.09
C ASN A 182 26.86 -14.44 -2.19
N SER A 183 27.13 -13.83 -3.35
CA SER A 183 28.28 -12.92 -3.53
C SER A 183 28.17 -11.67 -2.66
N ILE A 184 27.03 -10.96 -2.69
CA ILE A 184 26.83 -9.76 -1.88
C ILE A 184 26.81 -10.10 -0.38
N MET A 185 26.04 -11.13 0.01
CA MET A 185 25.93 -11.56 1.41
C MET A 185 27.27 -12.08 1.94
N GLY A 186 28.04 -12.82 1.15
CA GLY A 186 29.37 -13.30 1.54
C GLY A 186 30.34 -12.15 1.80
N CYS A 187 30.37 -11.16 0.91
CA CYS A 187 31.17 -9.94 1.11
C CYS A 187 30.74 -9.18 2.37
N PHE A 188 29.44 -8.98 2.56
CA PHE A 188 28.88 -8.30 3.74
C PHE A 188 29.24 -9.03 5.05
N LEU A 189 29.09 -10.35 5.10
CA LEU A 189 29.43 -11.17 6.27
C LEU A 189 30.93 -11.12 6.59
N GLN A 190 31.79 -11.17 5.58
CA GLN A 190 33.22 -11.05 5.77
C GLN A 190 33.58 -9.71 6.44
N ARG A 191 32.95 -8.62 6.01
CA ARG A 191 33.12 -7.30 6.62
C ARG A 191 32.53 -7.24 8.01
N ALA A 192 31.30 -7.73 8.21
CA ALA A 192 30.65 -7.79 9.52
C ALA A 192 31.52 -8.53 10.57
N ARG A 193 32.13 -9.66 10.20
CA ARG A 193 33.09 -10.40 11.05
C ARG A 193 34.32 -9.56 11.43
N SER A 194 34.81 -8.74 10.51
CA SER A 194 35.93 -7.84 10.80
C SER A 194 35.52 -6.71 11.75
N HIS A 195 34.32 -6.15 11.59
CA HIS A 195 33.79 -5.08 12.42
C HIS A 195 33.48 -5.53 13.85
N LEU A 196 33.04 -6.78 14.04
CA LEU A 196 32.83 -7.37 15.37
C LEU A 196 34.08 -7.31 16.26
N LYS A 197 35.28 -7.20 15.69
CA LYS A 197 36.53 -7.08 16.47
C LYS A 197 36.76 -5.69 17.06
N ARG A 198 36.12 -4.62 16.55
CA ARG A 198 36.34 -3.22 16.99
C ARG A 198 35.22 -2.63 17.84
N GLY A 199 34.15 -3.38 18.08
CA GLY A 199 32.89 -2.84 18.62
C GLY A 199 32.06 -2.16 17.53
N LEU A 200 30.74 -2.34 17.60
CA LEU A 200 29.79 -1.86 16.58
C LEU A 200 29.06 -0.60 17.04
N THR A 201 28.88 0.34 16.12
CA THR A 201 28.05 1.54 16.28
C THR A 201 26.56 1.23 16.04
N SER A 202 25.68 2.11 16.50
CA SER A 202 24.23 1.99 16.27
C SER A 202 23.87 1.98 14.77
N GLN A 203 24.57 2.77 13.94
CA GLN A 203 24.36 2.80 12.48
C GLN A 203 24.80 1.49 11.81
N GLU A 204 25.92 0.89 12.24
CA GLU A 204 26.36 -0.41 11.76
C GLU A 204 25.33 -1.50 12.12
N PHE A 205 24.75 -1.46 13.34
CA PHE A 205 23.64 -2.34 13.70
C PHE A 205 22.42 -2.13 12.81
N GLY A 206 21.99 -0.88 12.59
CA GLY A 206 20.86 -0.58 11.70
C GLY A 206 21.07 -1.12 10.27
N THR A 207 22.32 -1.06 9.78
CA THR A 207 22.70 -1.64 8.48
C THR A 207 22.64 -3.16 8.48
N MET A 208 23.13 -3.83 9.54
CA MET A 208 23.02 -5.29 9.69
C MET A 208 21.57 -5.76 9.82
N GLU A 209 20.73 -5.03 10.55
CA GLU A 209 19.30 -5.33 10.68
C GLU A 209 18.59 -5.19 9.34
N ARG A 210 18.90 -4.13 8.58
CA ARG A 210 18.36 -3.93 7.23
C ARG A 210 18.80 -5.04 6.29
N MET A 211 20.07 -5.45 6.33
CA MET A 211 20.58 -6.58 5.55
C MET A 211 19.90 -7.91 5.94
N TYR A 212 19.65 -8.12 7.23
CA TYR A 212 18.93 -9.29 7.71
C TYR A 212 17.49 -9.30 7.20
N LEU A 213 16.77 -8.18 7.29
CA LEU A 213 15.43 -8.04 6.70
C LEU A 213 15.44 -8.34 5.21
N THR A 214 16.41 -7.79 4.45
CA THR A 214 16.59 -8.11 3.02
C THR A 214 16.78 -9.61 2.79
N SER A 215 17.56 -10.28 3.64
CA SER A 215 17.77 -11.74 3.54
C SER A 215 16.49 -12.55 3.80
N VAL A 216 15.64 -12.08 4.72
CA VAL A 216 14.34 -12.68 5.02
C VAL A 216 13.37 -12.44 3.87
N MET A 217 13.35 -11.24 3.29
CA MET A 217 12.53 -10.92 2.11
C MET A 217 12.96 -11.72 0.87
N ALA A 218 14.25 -12.07 0.77
CA ALA A 218 14.81 -12.93 -0.28
C ALA A 218 14.50 -14.42 -0.07
N ASP A 219 13.76 -14.81 0.97
CA ASP A 219 13.49 -16.20 1.39
C ASP A 219 14.77 -17.04 1.65
N ALA A 220 15.90 -16.39 1.98
CA ALA A 220 17.20 -17.04 2.19
C ALA A 220 17.75 -16.92 3.62
N SER A 221 17.14 -16.08 4.47
CA SER A 221 17.30 -16.01 5.93
C SER A 221 18.70 -16.32 6.47
N ASN A 222 19.50 -15.29 6.77
CA ASN A 222 20.87 -15.52 7.24
C ASN A 222 20.97 -15.75 8.77
N ASP A 223 21.24 -17.00 9.18
CA ASP A 223 21.34 -17.38 10.60
C ASP A 223 22.57 -16.82 11.32
N GLU A 224 23.65 -16.51 10.60
CA GLU A 224 24.84 -15.91 11.20
C GLU A 224 24.58 -14.47 11.63
N LEU A 225 23.99 -13.65 10.75
CA LEU A 225 23.55 -12.30 11.09
C LEU A 225 22.54 -12.30 12.22
N LEU A 226 21.58 -13.23 12.20
CA LEU A 226 20.61 -13.37 13.29
C LEU A 226 21.29 -13.64 14.63
N LYS A 227 22.26 -14.55 14.68
CA LYS A 227 23.02 -14.84 15.91
C LYS A 227 23.76 -13.60 16.41
N ILE A 228 24.40 -12.85 15.52
CA ILE A 228 25.08 -11.59 15.87
C ILE A 228 24.08 -10.60 16.49
N LEU A 229 22.94 -10.40 15.84
CA LEU A 229 21.88 -9.49 16.30
C LEU A 229 21.23 -9.95 17.61
N LEU A 230 21.22 -11.24 17.93
CA LEU A 230 20.66 -11.77 19.18
C LEU A 230 21.65 -11.86 20.34
N THR A 231 22.95 -11.94 20.07
CA THR A 231 23.98 -12.09 21.12
C THR A 231 24.38 -10.75 21.70
N ASP A 232 24.50 -9.71 20.87
CA ASP A 232 24.84 -8.38 21.38
C ASP A 232 23.59 -7.69 21.95
N SER A 233 23.61 -7.32 23.22
CA SER A 233 22.50 -6.60 23.87
C SER A 233 22.85 -5.16 24.23
N SER A 234 24.03 -4.66 23.82
CA SER A 234 24.52 -3.33 24.15
C SER A 234 23.72 -2.20 23.48
N CYS A 235 23.23 -2.43 22.27
CA CYS A 235 22.43 -1.47 21.50
C CYS A 235 20.96 -1.92 21.40
N PRO A 236 19.97 -1.02 21.56
CA PRO A 236 18.58 -1.33 21.23
C PRO A 236 18.45 -1.69 19.74
N ARG A 237 17.53 -2.61 19.43
CA ARG A 237 17.26 -3.05 18.06
C ARG A 237 16.30 -2.10 17.36
N GLY A 238 16.50 -1.89 16.06
CA GLY A 238 15.67 -1.04 15.23
C GLY A 238 14.45 -1.76 14.62
N PRO A 239 13.59 -1.03 13.89
CA PRO A 239 12.34 -1.55 13.35
C PRO A 239 12.54 -2.66 12.29
N ASN A 240 13.62 -2.58 11.50
CA ASN A 240 13.92 -3.58 10.47
C ASN A 240 14.15 -4.98 11.07
N PHE A 241 14.72 -5.05 12.28
CA PHE A 241 14.88 -6.28 13.02
C PHE A 241 13.51 -6.91 13.34
N PHE A 242 12.58 -6.16 13.93
CA PHE A 242 11.27 -6.69 14.33
C PHE A 242 10.38 -7.03 13.11
N ALA A 243 10.46 -6.22 12.05
CA ALA A 243 9.78 -6.52 10.79
C ALA A 243 10.24 -7.86 10.19
N ALA A 244 11.53 -8.20 10.31
CA ALA A 244 12.06 -9.49 9.84
C ALA A 244 11.51 -10.69 10.64
N PHE A 245 11.20 -10.50 11.93
CA PHE A 245 10.61 -11.54 12.79
C PHE A 245 9.14 -11.79 12.49
N SER A 246 8.45 -10.87 11.80
CA SER A 246 7.05 -11.08 11.38
C SER A 246 6.89 -12.26 10.40
N ARG A 247 7.97 -12.67 9.72
CA ARG A 247 8.01 -13.80 8.78
C ARG A 247 8.39 -15.13 9.44
N ARG A 248 8.88 -15.11 10.67
CA ARG A 248 9.31 -16.30 11.42
C ARG A 248 8.13 -16.91 12.18
N GLN A 249 8.18 -18.22 12.41
CA GLN A 249 7.15 -18.97 13.13
C GLN A 249 7.66 -19.58 14.46
N GLU A 250 8.92 -19.34 14.80
CA GLU A 250 9.58 -19.91 15.97
C GLU A 250 9.18 -19.16 17.24
N THR A 251 8.35 -19.78 18.09
CA THR A 251 7.78 -19.15 19.30
C THR A 251 8.85 -18.64 20.28
N LEU A 252 9.90 -19.44 20.53
CA LEU A 252 11.00 -19.06 21.42
C LEU A 252 11.75 -17.81 20.92
N LEU A 253 11.88 -17.65 19.60
CA LEU A 253 12.51 -16.48 19.01
C LEU A 253 11.62 -15.25 19.13
N HIS A 254 10.30 -15.39 18.98
CA HIS A 254 9.36 -14.30 19.21
C HIS A 254 9.37 -13.81 20.66
N GLU A 255 9.37 -14.72 21.63
CA GLU A 255 9.46 -14.35 23.05
C GLU A 255 10.77 -13.61 23.37
N LYS A 256 11.90 -14.07 22.80
CA LYS A 256 13.18 -13.38 22.94
C LYS A 256 13.16 -12.01 22.24
N ALA A 257 12.55 -11.90 21.07
CA ALA A 257 12.39 -10.64 20.34
C ALA A 257 11.50 -9.63 21.10
N LEU A 258 10.49 -10.08 21.86
CA LEU A 258 9.70 -9.19 22.72
C LEU A 258 10.55 -8.52 23.81
N VAL A 259 11.54 -9.21 24.36
CA VAL A 259 12.47 -8.61 25.33
C VAL A 259 13.29 -7.50 24.67
N PHE A 260 13.79 -7.73 23.46
CA PHE A 260 14.48 -6.69 22.68
C PHE A 260 13.56 -5.53 22.31
N LEU A 261 12.30 -5.80 21.95
CA LEU A 261 11.31 -4.78 21.60
C LEU A 261 10.97 -3.91 22.80
N GLN A 262 10.73 -4.51 23.98
CA GLN A 262 10.50 -3.76 25.21
C GLN A 262 11.67 -2.82 25.50
N LYS A 263 12.91 -3.34 25.47
CA LYS A 263 14.11 -2.52 25.71
C LYS A 263 14.24 -1.37 24.70
N ALA A 264 13.94 -1.63 23.42
CA ALA A 264 13.99 -0.61 22.38
C ALA A 264 12.91 0.47 22.59
N ILE A 265 11.69 0.09 22.99
CA ILE A 265 10.61 1.02 23.32
C ILE A 265 10.97 1.87 24.55
N ASP A 266 11.48 1.24 25.61
CA ASP A 266 11.88 1.93 26.84
C ASP A 266 12.99 2.95 26.54
N THR A 267 14.00 2.55 25.76
CA THR A 267 15.10 3.43 25.33
C THR A 267 14.60 4.60 24.47
N ALA A 268 13.67 4.36 23.54
CA ALA A 268 13.10 5.42 22.71
C ALA A 268 12.26 6.41 23.52
N ASN A 269 11.53 5.93 24.54
CA ASN A 269 10.77 6.77 25.47
C ASN A 269 11.70 7.61 26.36
N GLU A 270 12.75 7.01 26.91
CA GLU A 270 13.77 7.70 27.72
C GLU A 270 14.49 8.79 26.94
N ASN A 271 14.80 8.53 25.67
CA ASN A 271 15.47 9.48 24.77
C ASN A 271 14.51 10.50 24.14
N HIS A 272 13.19 10.38 24.37
CA HIS A 272 12.15 11.19 23.73
C HIS A 272 12.20 11.20 22.19
N ASP A 273 12.66 10.10 21.56
CA ASP A 273 12.71 9.95 20.11
C ASP A 273 11.38 9.41 19.56
N ALA A 274 10.46 10.33 19.26
CA ALA A 274 9.16 10.00 18.72
C ALA A 274 9.24 9.29 17.35
N SER A 275 10.27 9.56 16.55
CA SER A 275 10.38 8.99 15.19
C SER A 275 10.72 7.49 15.25
N THR A 276 11.72 7.14 16.06
CA THR A 276 12.09 5.75 16.30
C THR A 276 10.98 5.01 17.04
N LEU A 277 10.34 5.64 18.03
CA LEU A 277 9.22 5.02 18.75
C LEU A 277 8.09 4.63 17.79
N LEU A 278 7.66 5.51 16.88
CA LEU A 278 6.58 5.21 15.95
C LEU A 278 6.94 4.14 14.92
N ALA A 279 8.21 4.09 14.48
CA ALA A 279 8.69 3.02 13.61
C ALA A 279 8.72 1.67 14.35
N LEU A 280 9.13 1.67 15.63
CA LEU A 280 9.09 0.48 16.49
C LEU A 280 7.66 0.01 16.76
N MET A 281 6.70 0.93 16.95
CA MET A 281 5.29 0.59 17.09
C MET A 281 4.75 -0.09 15.82
N GLU A 282 5.13 0.37 14.62
CA GLU A 282 4.74 -0.26 13.36
C GLU A 282 5.34 -1.66 13.22
N SER A 283 6.66 -1.78 13.28
CA SER A 283 7.33 -3.09 13.15
C SER A 283 6.94 -4.06 14.27
N GLY A 284 6.69 -3.54 15.47
CA GLY A 284 6.19 -4.30 16.60
C GLY A 284 4.75 -4.78 16.36
N SER A 285 3.92 -3.97 15.71
CA SER A 285 2.55 -4.37 15.36
C SER A 285 2.54 -5.56 14.39
N GLU A 286 3.38 -5.50 13.35
CA GLU A 286 3.56 -6.61 12.40
C GLU A 286 4.05 -7.89 13.11
N MET A 287 5.06 -7.75 13.99
CA MET A 287 5.58 -8.87 14.77
C MET A 287 4.51 -9.46 15.69
N LEU A 288 3.76 -8.65 16.43
CA LEU A 288 2.72 -9.11 17.35
C LEU A 288 1.57 -9.82 16.63
N LEU A 289 1.19 -9.38 15.42
CA LEU A 289 0.22 -10.10 14.57
C LEU A 289 0.77 -11.43 14.05
N SER A 290 2.08 -11.57 13.89
CA SER A 290 2.68 -12.85 13.49
C SER A 290 2.81 -13.86 14.64
N MET A 291 2.58 -13.47 15.89
CA MET A 291 2.77 -14.34 17.04
C MET A 291 1.65 -15.38 17.19
N VAL A 292 2.03 -16.58 17.63
CA VAL A 292 1.06 -17.64 17.95
C VAL A 292 0.33 -17.37 19.28
N ASN A 293 1.04 -16.86 20.29
CA ASN A 293 0.45 -16.55 21.59
C ASN A 293 -0.21 -15.16 21.59
N LYS A 294 -1.52 -15.13 21.29
CA LYS A 294 -2.32 -13.90 21.22
C LYS A 294 -2.44 -13.16 22.54
N ASP A 295 -2.52 -13.87 23.65
CA ASP A 295 -2.70 -13.24 24.96
C ASP A 295 -1.43 -12.48 25.36
N LEU A 296 -0.26 -13.11 25.20
CA LEU A 296 1.02 -12.44 25.39
C LEU A 296 1.19 -11.23 24.46
N ALA A 297 0.83 -11.38 23.18
CA ALA A 297 0.93 -10.29 22.21
C ALA A 297 0.01 -9.12 22.57
N ARG A 298 -1.23 -9.40 22.98
CA ARG A 298 -2.20 -8.40 23.42
C ARG A 298 -1.73 -7.70 24.70
N ASP A 299 -1.28 -8.45 25.70
CA ASP A 299 -0.82 -7.89 26.97
C ASP A 299 0.38 -6.97 26.75
N PHE A 300 1.30 -7.36 25.87
CA PHE A 300 2.40 -6.51 25.45
C PHE A 300 1.92 -5.22 24.76
N ALA A 301 0.97 -5.32 23.83
CA ALA A 301 0.42 -4.18 23.11
C ALA A 301 -0.30 -3.18 24.04
N VAL A 302 -1.10 -3.69 24.99
CA VAL A 302 -1.83 -2.88 25.98
C VAL A 302 -0.86 -2.22 26.96
N LYS A 303 0.11 -2.98 27.49
CA LYS A 303 1.13 -2.45 28.41
C LYS A 303 1.90 -1.29 27.80
N ASN A 304 2.32 -1.43 26.55
CA ASN A 304 3.09 -0.43 25.82
C ASN A 304 2.22 0.61 25.08
N GLN A 305 0.89 0.59 25.28
CA GLN A 305 -0.06 1.56 24.75
C GLN A 305 -0.01 1.72 23.21
N PHE A 306 0.15 0.61 22.47
CA PHE A 306 0.25 0.63 21.00
C PHE A 306 -0.91 1.37 20.33
N ASP A 307 -2.15 1.07 20.75
CA ASP A 307 -3.36 1.72 20.23
C ASP A 307 -3.30 3.25 20.31
N TYR A 308 -2.87 3.76 21.46
CA TYR A 308 -2.79 5.19 21.73
C TYR A 308 -1.66 5.85 20.95
N GLN A 309 -0.45 5.28 20.96
CA GLN A 309 0.71 5.85 20.26
C GLN A 309 0.48 5.90 18.74
N ILE A 310 -0.07 4.82 18.18
CA ILE A 310 -0.39 4.76 16.75
C ILE A 310 -1.48 5.77 16.41
N LEU A 311 -2.62 5.81 17.10
CA LEU A 311 -3.69 6.79 16.80
C LEU A 311 -3.21 8.24 16.96
N ARG A 312 -2.43 8.53 18.00
CA ARG A 312 -1.93 9.89 18.24
C ARG A 312 -0.98 10.37 17.14
N SER A 313 -0.29 9.46 16.46
CA SER A 313 0.55 9.79 15.30
C SER A 313 -0.24 10.16 14.04
N ILE A 314 -1.52 9.79 13.97
CA ILE A 314 -2.35 10.01 12.80
C ILE A 314 -3.03 11.39 12.90
N GLN A 315 -2.94 12.15 11.80
CA GLN A 315 -3.55 13.48 11.71
C GLN A 315 -5.04 13.44 12.06
N HIS A 316 -5.50 14.37 12.89
CA HIS A 316 -6.88 14.50 13.42
C HIS A 316 -7.32 13.47 14.48
N PHE A 317 -6.52 12.45 14.82
CA PHE A 317 -6.94 11.39 15.76
C PHE A 317 -6.52 11.61 17.23
N GLY A 318 -5.93 12.77 17.57
CA GLY A 318 -5.47 13.05 18.94
C GLY A 318 -6.56 12.90 20.01
N ALA A 319 -7.74 13.49 19.78
CA ALA A 319 -8.85 13.41 20.73
C ALA A 319 -9.44 11.98 20.84
N VAL A 320 -9.51 11.25 19.72
CA VAL A 320 -9.92 9.83 19.71
C VAL A 320 -8.92 8.97 20.48
N ALA A 321 -7.62 9.20 20.30
CA ALA A 321 -6.56 8.48 21.00
C ALA A 321 -6.65 8.67 22.52
N ASP A 322 -6.75 9.94 22.97
CA ASP A 322 -6.89 10.27 24.39
C ASP A 322 -8.15 9.63 24.97
N ARG A 323 -9.26 9.66 24.24
CA ARG A 323 -10.53 9.05 24.65
C ARG A 323 -10.44 7.52 24.75
N LEU A 324 -9.88 6.85 23.76
CA LEU A 324 -9.68 5.39 23.78
C LEU A 324 -8.85 4.97 24.99
N ARG A 325 -7.77 5.70 25.29
CA ARG A 325 -6.92 5.44 26.46
C ARG A 325 -7.71 5.55 27.77
N MET A 326 -8.56 6.56 27.91
CA MET A 326 -9.38 6.74 29.13
C MET A 326 -10.47 5.67 29.28
N GLU A 327 -11.05 5.23 28.17
CA GLU A 327 -12.16 4.26 28.16
C GLU A 327 -11.69 2.78 28.05
N GLN A 328 -10.38 2.53 27.87
CA GLN A 328 -9.81 1.21 27.56
C GLN A 328 -10.21 0.10 28.54
N LEU A 329 -10.26 0.39 29.85
CA LEU A 329 -10.67 -0.58 30.88
C LEU A 329 -12.15 -0.98 30.71
N GLY A 330 -13.02 -0.01 30.46
CA GLY A 330 -14.45 -0.23 30.23
C GLY A 330 -14.71 -0.97 28.92
N THR A 331 -13.97 -0.64 27.86
CA THR A 331 -14.01 -1.34 26.57
C THR A 331 -13.56 -2.78 26.73
N SER A 332 -12.42 -3.02 27.38
CA SER A 332 -11.84 -4.35 27.57
C SER A 332 -12.74 -5.29 28.38
N ALA A 333 -13.46 -4.76 29.38
CA ALA A 333 -14.40 -5.54 30.18
C ALA A 333 -15.62 -6.05 29.39
N ARG A 334 -15.96 -5.40 28.27
CA ARG A 334 -17.08 -5.80 27.40
C ARG A 334 -16.70 -6.75 26.27
N ILE A 335 -15.40 -6.91 26.02
CA ILE A 335 -14.93 -7.83 24.98
C ILE A 335 -15.10 -9.26 25.50
N PRO A 336 -15.79 -10.16 24.78
CA PRO A 336 -15.96 -11.53 25.21
C PRO A 336 -14.60 -12.24 25.36
N LEU A 337 -14.54 -13.20 26.28
CA LEU A 337 -13.34 -14.01 26.50
C LEU A 337 -13.09 -14.95 25.32
N LEU A 338 -14.15 -15.56 24.79
CA LEU A 338 -14.11 -16.47 23.67
C LEU A 338 -14.79 -15.83 22.45
N MET A 339 -14.07 -15.78 21.33
CA MET A 339 -14.56 -15.27 20.04
C MET A 339 -15.35 -16.33 19.25
N ARG A 340 -16.02 -17.25 19.95
CA ARG A 340 -16.71 -18.40 19.41
C ARG A 340 -18.15 -18.44 19.93
N ASP A 341 -19.08 -18.89 19.09
CA ASP A 341 -20.49 -19.05 19.44
C ASP A 341 -21.11 -17.75 19.98
N VAL A 342 -20.76 -16.63 19.32
CA VAL A 342 -21.14 -15.27 19.76
C VAL A 342 -22.65 -15.13 19.85
N GLN A 343 -23.43 -15.74 18.94
CA GLN A 343 -24.90 -15.72 19.02
C GLN A 343 -25.41 -16.37 20.31
N ALA A 344 -24.82 -17.48 20.75
CA ALA A 344 -25.22 -18.15 21.99
C ALA A 344 -24.89 -17.28 23.21
N GLN A 345 -23.72 -16.62 23.20
CA GLN A 345 -23.33 -15.67 24.25
C GLN A 345 -24.28 -14.46 24.32
N LEU A 346 -24.63 -13.88 23.17
CA LEU A 346 -25.58 -12.76 23.09
C LEU A 346 -26.99 -13.17 23.54
N LEU A 347 -27.46 -14.36 23.14
CA LEU A 347 -28.73 -14.90 23.61
C LEU A 347 -28.74 -15.12 25.12
N ALA A 348 -27.68 -15.71 25.68
CA ALA A 348 -27.53 -15.91 27.12
C ALA A 348 -27.53 -14.58 27.88
N SER A 349 -26.82 -13.57 27.35
CA SER A 349 -26.82 -12.22 27.91
C SER A 349 -28.22 -11.59 27.88
N ASN A 350 -28.94 -11.71 26.77
CA ASN A 350 -30.31 -11.20 26.64
C ASN A 350 -31.28 -11.90 27.61
N THR A 351 -31.15 -13.22 27.80
CA THR A 351 -31.94 -13.96 28.78
C THR A 351 -31.61 -13.55 30.21
N ALA A 352 -30.33 -13.37 30.55
CA ALA A 352 -29.94 -12.93 31.88
C ALA A 352 -30.45 -11.50 32.18
N GLN A 353 -30.41 -10.62 31.18
CA GLN A 353 -30.94 -9.26 31.31
C GLN A 353 -32.47 -9.26 31.46
N ALA A 354 -33.19 -10.13 30.74
CA ALA A 354 -34.64 -10.29 30.90
C ALA A 354 -35.00 -10.78 32.31
N CYS A 355 -34.30 -11.79 32.84
CA CYS A 355 -34.53 -12.31 34.19
C CYS A 355 -34.28 -11.26 35.29
N LEU A 356 -33.25 -10.42 35.14
CA LEU A 356 -32.99 -9.32 36.08
C LEU A 356 -34.09 -8.25 36.07
N VAL A 357 -34.69 -7.98 34.91
CA VAL A 357 -35.83 -7.06 34.79
C VAL A 357 -37.07 -7.66 35.44
N ASP A 358 -37.30 -8.97 35.31
CA ASP A 358 -38.42 -9.66 35.97
C ASP A 358 -38.23 -9.80 37.49
N GLU A 359 -37.01 -10.02 37.99
CA GLU A 359 -36.69 -10.00 39.44
C GLU A 359 -36.83 -8.60 40.04
N THR A 360 -36.40 -7.56 39.33
CA THR A 360 -36.60 -6.17 39.80
C THR A 360 -38.05 -5.71 39.69
N ALA A 361 -38.82 -6.18 38.69
CA ALA A 361 -40.27 -5.95 38.59
C ALA A 361 -41.09 -6.71 39.66
N SER A 362 -40.66 -7.91 40.05
CA SER A 362 -41.27 -8.68 41.14
C SER A 362 -40.88 -8.15 42.53
N GLN A 363 -39.68 -7.58 42.70
CA GLN A 363 -39.29 -6.90 43.94
C GLN A 363 -39.90 -5.49 44.08
N SER A 364 -40.10 -4.76 42.97
CA SER A 364 -40.77 -3.45 42.99
C SER A 364 -42.29 -3.54 43.11
N SER A 365 -42.90 -4.69 42.82
CA SER A 365 -44.31 -4.94 43.16
C SER A 365 -44.53 -5.35 44.63
N ALA A 366 -43.49 -5.79 45.34
CA ALA A 366 -43.54 -6.13 46.77
C ALA A 366 -43.26 -4.95 47.72
N PHE A 367 -42.68 -3.85 47.23
CA PHE A 367 -42.39 -2.65 48.03
C PHE A 367 -42.62 -1.36 47.23
N LEU A 368 -43.86 -0.85 47.25
CA LEU A 368 -44.14 0.55 46.91
C LEU A 368 -45.16 1.16 47.88
N SER A 369 -44.66 1.51 49.08
CA SER A 369 -45.04 2.74 49.77
C SER A 369 -43.85 3.69 49.65
N GLU A 370 -44.09 4.84 49.05
CA GLU A 370 -43.36 6.13 49.09
C GLU A 370 -41.86 6.09 49.44
N TYR A 371 -41.00 6.46 48.47
CA TYR A 371 -39.97 7.52 48.55
C TYR A 371 -39.07 7.43 47.31
N VAL A 372 -39.40 8.19 46.25
CA VAL A 372 -38.51 8.39 45.09
C VAL A 372 -37.49 9.45 45.49
N LEU A 373 -36.31 9.02 45.92
CA LEU A 373 -35.12 9.87 45.97
C LEU A 373 -34.55 10.04 44.55
N PRO A 374 -34.28 11.26 44.09
CA PRO A 374 -33.61 11.49 42.82
C PRO A 374 -32.12 11.19 42.99
N TYR A 375 -31.71 9.95 42.74
CA TYR A 375 -30.30 9.68 42.47
C TYR A 375 -29.90 10.47 41.22
N PRO A 376 -28.78 11.23 41.23
CA PRO A 376 -28.30 11.89 40.03
C PRO A 376 -27.90 10.80 39.03
N ALA A 377 -28.75 10.57 38.05
CA ALA A 377 -28.46 9.69 36.94
C ALA A 377 -27.13 10.15 36.30
N ARG A 378 -26.06 9.37 36.52
CA ARG A 378 -24.85 9.44 35.68
C ARG A 378 -25.34 9.37 34.25
N ARG A 379 -25.29 10.50 33.51
CA ARG A 379 -25.63 10.51 32.09
C ARG A 379 -24.80 9.41 31.42
N PRO A 380 -25.40 8.40 30.79
CA PRO A 380 -24.64 7.38 30.08
C PRO A 380 -23.99 8.06 28.86
N SER A 381 -22.73 8.47 29.00
CA SER A 381 -21.93 8.89 27.84
C SER A 381 -21.71 7.64 26.98
N ARG A 382 -22.21 7.66 25.75
CA ARG A 382 -21.96 6.58 24.79
C ARG A 382 -20.44 6.42 24.62
N PRO A 383 -19.85 5.27 24.97
CA PRO A 383 -18.40 5.08 24.85
C PRO A 383 -17.97 5.04 23.39
N LEU A 384 -16.67 5.09 23.16
CA LEU A 384 -16.08 4.85 21.86
C LEU A 384 -16.53 3.49 21.36
N MET A 385 -17.11 3.47 20.15
CA MET A 385 -17.63 2.25 19.57
C MET A 385 -16.46 1.44 19.03
N THR A 386 -16.12 0.32 19.68
CA THR A 386 -15.14 -0.64 19.16
C THR A 386 -15.80 -1.96 18.75
N MET A 387 -15.25 -2.67 17.78
CA MET A 387 -15.93 -3.81 17.16
C MET A 387 -16.24 -4.91 18.16
N LEU A 388 -15.24 -5.36 18.93
CA LEU A 388 -15.40 -6.51 19.82
C LEU A 388 -16.18 -6.17 21.10
N SER A 389 -16.20 -4.89 21.52
CA SER A 389 -17.00 -4.44 22.66
C SER A 389 -18.46 -4.14 22.30
N GLN A 390 -18.78 -4.00 21.00
CA GLN A 390 -20.09 -3.61 20.49
C GLN A 390 -20.74 -4.70 19.61
N LEU A 391 -20.44 -5.99 19.87
CA LEU A 391 -20.99 -7.10 19.08
C LEU A 391 -22.53 -7.16 19.14
N ASP A 392 -23.13 -6.84 20.29
CA ASP A 392 -24.60 -6.77 20.44
C ASP A 392 -25.21 -5.68 19.55
N TYR A 393 -24.64 -4.46 19.60
CA TYR A 393 -25.02 -3.36 18.71
C TYR A 393 -24.88 -3.78 17.23
N LEU A 394 -23.77 -4.40 16.85
CA LEU A 394 -23.52 -4.84 15.47
C LEU A 394 -24.49 -5.94 15.02
N ASN A 395 -24.90 -6.84 15.91
CA ASN A 395 -25.91 -7.88 15.64
C ASN A 395 -27.29 -7.27 15.35
N SER A 396 -27.61 -6.12 15.97
CA SER A 396 -28.86 -5.39 15.70
C SER A 396 -28.86 -4.61 14.37
N MET A 397 -27.70 -4.41 13.75
CA MET A 397 -27.58 -3.64 12.51
C MET A 397 -28.03 -4.46 11.29
N SER A 398 -28.71 -3.81 10.34
CA SER A 398 -29.11 -4.45 9.09
C SER A 398 -27.96 -4.60 8.09
N SER A 399 -26.99 -3.69 8.10
CA SER A 399 -25.87 -3.70 7.17
C SER A 399 -24.61 -3.10 7.79
N VAL A 400 -23.47 -3.73 7.50
CA VAL A 400 -22.15 -3.28 7.96
C VAL A 400 -21.27 -3.04 6.74
N PHE A 401 -20.68 -1.85 6.68
CA PHE A 401 -19.70 -1.47 5.67
C PHE A 401 -18.28 -1.59 6.24
N LEU A 402 -17.40 -2.27 5.53
CA LEU A 402 -15.97 -2.35 5.86
C LEU A 402 -15.21 -1.40 4.96
N LEU A 403 -14.52 -0.41 5.54
CA LEU A 403 -13.73 0.56 4.79
C LEU A 403 -12.37 -0.03 4.37
N HIS A 404 -11.88 0.40 3.22
CA HIS A 404 -10.52 0.12 2.76
C HIS A 404 -9.90 1.37 2.15
N SER A 405 -8.62 1.61 2.43
CA SER A 405 -7.80 2.74 2.01
C SER A 405 -7.78 2.92 0.50
N SER A 406 -7.79 1.82 -0.28
CA SER A 406 -7.78 1.85 -1.75
C SER A 406 -8.93 2.68 -2.32
N LEU A 407 -10.06 2.77 -1.62
CA LEU A 407 -11.20 3.58 -2.02
C LEU A 407 -10.84 5.07 -2.21
N MET A 408 -9.84 5.58 -1.48
CA MET A 408 -9.36 6.97 -1.53
C MET A 408 -8.39 7.27 -2.69
N ALA A 409 -8.39 6.46 -3.75
CA ALA A 409 -7.47 6.66 -4.88
C ALA A 409 -7.62 8.01 -5.64
N THR A 410 -8.82 8.61 -5.64
CA THR A 410 -9.07 9.87 -6.39
C THR A 410 -10.10 10.82 -5.78
N SER A 411 -10.98 10.34 -4.89
CA SER A 411 -12.07 11.13 -4.30
C SER A 411 -12.58 10.46 -3.03
N THR A 412 -13.16 11.25 -2.13
CA THR A 412 -13.81 10.80 -0.89
C THR A 412 -15.33 10.63 -1.02
N ASP A 413 -15.93 10.87 -2.19
CA ASP A 413 -17.40 10.89 -2.37
C ASP A 413 -18.09 9.62 -1.88
N GLN A 414 -17.46 8.46 -2.11
CA GLN A 414 -18.01 7.18 -1.67
C GLN A 414 -18.00 7.05 -0.15
N LEU A 415 -16.95 7.51 0.54
CA LEU A 415 -16.89 7.56 2.00
C LEU A 415 -17.92 8.54 2.55
N VAL A 416 -18.04 9.74 1.96
CA VAL A 416 -19.07 10.72 2.33
C VAL A 416 -20.47 10.10 2.21
N SER A 417 -20.75 9.37 1.13
CA SER A 417 -22.03 8.69 0.98
C SER A 417 -22.23 7.51 1.94
N ALA A 418 -21.15 6.88 2.43
CA ALA A 418 -21.22 5.86 3.48
C ALA A 418 -21.58 6.48 4.83
N VAL A 419 -20.89 7.55 5.24
CA VAL A 419 -21.15 8.21 6.54
C VAL A 419 -22.54 8.84 6.60
N ARG A 420 -23.09 9.30 5.46
CA ARG A 420 -24.49 9.77 5.38
C ARG A 420 -25.51 8.69 5.73
N ARG A 421 -25.21 7.42 5.49
CA ARG A 421 -26.10 6.29 5.84
C ARG A 421 -26.09 5.97 7.33
N LEU A 422 -25.03 6.31 8.06
CA LEU A 422 -24.92 6.03 9.50
C LEU A 422 -26.03 6.71 10.32
N GLN A 423 -26.59 7.81 9.81
CA GLN A 423 -27.72 8.51 10.44
C GLN A 423 -29.03 7.70 10.40
N SER A 424 -29.11 6.66 9.56
CA SER A 424 -30.26 5.76 9.44
C SER A 424 -30.48 4.90 10.69
N GLY A 425 -29.44 4.67 11.50
CA GLY A 425 -29.47 3.77 12.66
C GLY A 425 -29.52 2.27 12.31
N LYS A 426 -29.54 1.91 11.01
CA LYS A 426 -29.56 0.52 10.51
C LYS A 426 -28.25 0.10 9.83
N ASP A 427 -27.37 1.07 9.59
CA ASP A 427 -26.11 0.91 8.87
C ASP A 427 -24.96 1.25 9.82
N SER A 428 -23.90 0.44 9.83
CA SER A 428 -22.66 0.70 10.57
C SER A 428 -21.46 0.72 9.60
N LEU A 429 -20.40 1.45 9.96
CA LEU A 429 -19.13 1.51 9.22
C LEU A 429 -18.01 1.09 10.18
N ILE A 430 -17.23 0.09 9.77
CA ILE A 430 -16.06 -0.38 10.49
C ILE A 430 -14.81 0.14 9.81
N VAL A 431 -13.92 0.74 10.61
CA VAL A 431 -12.60 1.18 10.19
C VAL A 431 -11.57 0.53 11.10
N SER A 432 -10.60 -0.18 10.51
CA SER A 432 -9.51 -0.84 11.24
C SER A 432 -8.30 0.08 11.41
N MET A 433 -7.47 -0.19 12.41
CA MET A 433 -6.20 0.52 12.60
C MET A 433 -5.26 0.32 11.41
N SER A 434 -5.26 -0.89 10.85
CA SER A 434 -4.55 -1.19 9.60
C SER A 434 -5.01 -0.28 8.43
N CYS A 435 -6.31 -0.01 8.31
CA CYS A 435 -6.85 0.91 7.29
C CYS A 435 -6.43 2.37 7.55
N LEU A 436 -6.45 2.82 8.80
CA LEU A 436 -6.02 4.18 9.16
C LEU A 436 -4.52 4.39 8.92
N ARG A 437 -3.69 3.38 9.21
CA ARG A 437 -2.26 3.38 8.90
C ARG A 437 -2.02 3.51 7.41
N GLU A 438 -2.69 2.70 6.59
CA GLU A 438 -2.57 2.76 5.13
C GLU A 438 -3.00 4.12 4.56
N LEU A 439 -4.04 4.74 5.12
CA LEU A 439 -4.45 6.09 4.74
C LEU A 439 -3.40 7.14 5.11
N SER A 440 -2.78 7.05 6.29
CA SER A 440 -1.75 8.01 6.73
C SER A 440 -0.46 7.87 5.92
N VAL A 441 -0.04 6.64 5.59
CA VAL A 441 1.12 6.38 4.73
C VAL A 441 0.89 6.93 3.33
N LYS A 442 -0.26 6.64 2.71
CA LYS A 442 -0.61 7.14 1.36
C LYS A 442 -0.76 8.66 1.31
N PHE A 443 -1.25 9.27 2.39
CA PHE A 443 -1.32 10.73 2.54
C PHE A 443 0.06 11.38 2.43
N VAL A 444 1.10 10.80 3.06
CA VAL A 444 2.45 11.38 3.03
C VAL A 444 3.21 11.02 1.75
N THR A 445 3.14 9.76 1.32
CA THR A 445 4.09 9.18 0.35
C THR A 445 3.57 9.00 -1.07
N SER A 446 2.26 9.18 -1.33
CA SER A 446 1.73 8.96 -2.69
C SER A 446 2.30 9.99 -3.69
N PRO A 447 2.72 9.55 -4.89
CA PRO A 447 3.14 10.46 -5.96
C PRO A 447 1.97 11.26 -6.55
N LYS A 448 0.72 10.87 -6.25
CA LYS A 448 -0.49 11.54 -6.77
C LYS A 448 -1.03 12.50 -5.72
N GLN A 449 -0.89 13.79 -5.98
CA GLN A 449 -1.44 14.84 -5.10
C GLN A 449 -2.93 14.64 -4.77
N LYS A 450 -3.76 14.24 -5.75
CA LYS A 450 -5.19 13.99 -5.53
C LYS A 450 -5.49 12.84 -4.56
N GLU A 451 -4.62 11.84 -4.52
CA GLU A 451 -4.76 10.72 -3.59
C GLU A 451 -4.40 11.20 -2.19
N ARG A 452 -3.34 12.01 -2.05
CA ARG A 452 -2.98 12.64 -0.77
C ARG A 452 -4.12 13.49 -0.20
N GLU A 453 -4.68 14.38 -1.02
CA GLU A 453 -5.82 15.23 -0.64
C GLU A 453 -7.07 14.40 -0.26
N ALA A 454 -7.32 13.29 -0.96
CA ALA A 454 -8.43 12.40 -0.64
C ALA A 454 -8.19 11.63 0.67
N CYS A 455 -6.98 11.14 0.91
CA CYS A 455 -6.61 10.46 2.14
C CYS A 455 -6.67 11.41 3.35
N GLU A 456 -6.13 12.62 3.24
CA GLU A 456 -6.19 13.65 4.30
C GLU A 456 -7.64 13.92 4.71
N ARG A 457 -8.50 14.22 3.74
CA ARG A 457 -9.92 14.47 3.99
C ARG A 457 -10.65 13.23 4.51
N ALA A 458 -10.24 12.04 4.12
CA ALA A 458 -10.81 10.81 4.66
C ALA A 458 -10.48 10.65 6.15
N LEU A 459 -9.22 10.92 6.55
CA LEU A 459 -8.81 10.88 7.96
C LEU A 459 -9.61 11.88 8.80
N GLU A 460 -9.80 13.10 8.31
CA GLU A 460 -10.65 14.12 8.96
C GLU A 460 -12.10 13.64 9.15
N ILE A 461 -12.73 13.11 8.08
CA ILE A 461 -14.11 12.61 8.12
C ILE A 461 -14.24 11.45 9.11
N ILE A 462 -13.29 10.52 9.10
CA ILE A 462 -13.33 9.34 9.97
C ILE A 462 -13.14 9.77 11.42
N ALA A 463 -12.16 10.63 11.73
CA ALA A 463 -11.94 11.13 13.08
C ALA A 463 -13.21 11.76 13.65
N TYR A 464 -13.86 12.64 12.90
CA TYR A 464 -15.11 13.28 13.31
C TYR A 464 -16.25 12.29 13.61
N GLU A 465 -16.47 11.30 12.75
CA GLU A 465 -17.56 10.33 12.93
C GLU A 465 -17.25 9.27 14.00
N VAL A 466 -15.97 9.00 14.27
CA VAL A 466 -15.50 8.18 15.40
C VAL A 466 -15.70 8.92 16.73
N GLU A 467 -15.32 10.21 16.80
CA GLU A 467 -15.56 11.05 17.99
C GLU A 467 -17.05 11.13 18.35
N LYS A 468 -17.91 11.22 17.32
CA LYS A 468 -19.37 11.19 17.48
C LYS A 468 -19.95 9.82 17.83
N GLY A 469 -19.15 8.75 17.78
CA GLY A 469 -19.58 7.39 18.10
C GLY A 469 -20.53 6.78 17.06
N ARG A 470 -20.38 7.12 15.78
CA ARG A 470 -21.16 6.53 14.66
C ARG A 470 -20.38 5.50 13.88
N ILE A 471 -19.07 5.69 13.74
CA ILE A 471 -18.14 4.70 13.18
C ILE A 471 -17.68 3.79 14.32
N VAL A 472 -17.56 2.50 14.00
CA VAL A 472 -16.97 1.49 14.87
C VAL A 472 -15.49 1.35 14.50
N LEU A 473 -14.61 1.60 15.46
CA LEU A 473 -13.18 1.40 15.31
C LEU A 473 -12.82 -0.07 15.61
N LEU A 474 -11.84 -0.62 14.91
CA LEU A 474 -11.16 -1.85 15.34
C LEU A 474 -9.73 -1.47 15.78
N PRO A 475 -9.50 -1.25 17.10
CA PRO A 475 -8.17 -1.00 17.65
C PRO A 475 -7.22 -2.17 17.39
N PHE A 476 -5.92 -1.90 17.44
CA PHE A 476 -4.87 -2.90 17.26
C PHE A 476 -4.95 -4.02 18.29
N SER A 477 -5.25 -3.71 19.55
CA SER A 477 -5.49 -4.74 20.58
C SER A 477 -6.67 -5.66 20.26
N GLU A 478 -7.69 -5.17 19.54
CA GLU A 478 -8.80 -5.98 19.04
C GLU A 478 -8.45 -6.73 17.75
N GLU A 479 -7.62 -6.15 16.87
CA GLU A 479 -7.05 -6.84 15.69
C GLU A 479 -6.28 -8.10 16.14
N ILE A 480 -5.44 -8.00 17.18
CA ILE A 480 -4.70 -9.14 17.75
C ILE A 480 -5.66 -10.25 18.22
N ARG A 481 -6.75 -9.90 18.91
CA ARG A 481 -7.69 -10.93 19.38
C ARG A 481 -8.45 -11.59 18.23
N LEU A 482 -8.79 -10.82 17.20
CA LEU A 482 -9.62 -11.25 16.09
C LEU A 482 -8.88 -12.14 15.07
N HIS A 483 -7.72 -11.70 14.58
CA HIS A 483 -7.00 -12.39 13.48
C HIS A 483 -6.56 -13.81 13.85
N ASP A 484 -6.09 -14.62 12.90
CA ASP A 484 -5.65 -15.99 13.22
C ASP A 484 -4.27 -16.02 13.88
N ALA A 485 -4.11 -16.81 14.94
CA ALA A 485 -2.84 -16.95 15.65
C ALA A 485 -1.71 -17.39 14.69
N GLY A 486 -0.53 -16.77 14.80
CA GLY A 486 0.63 -17.13 13.99
C GLY A 486 0.56 -16.63 12.53
N THR A 487 -0.40 -15.75 12.20
CA THR A 487 -0.64 -15.32 10.82
C THR A 487 -0.46 -13.82 10.68
N TYR A 488 0.56 -13.40 9.93
CA TYR A 488 0.71 -12.01 9.51
C TYR A 488 -0.58 -11.47 8.87
N CYS A 489 -0.97 -10.26 9.26
CA CYS A 489 -2.14 -9.59 8.70
C CYS A 489 -1.80 -8.14 8.36
N ASP A 490 -2.12 -7.73 7.14
CA ASP A 490 -2.14 -6.34 6.67
C ASP A 490 -3.59 -5.84 6.53
N GLU A 491 -3.79 -4.65 5.95
CA GLU A 491 -5.13 -4.12 5.67
C GLU A 491 -6.00 -5.11 4.87
N ASP A 492 -5.44 -5.69 3.82
CA ASP A 492 -6.14 -6.60 2.91
C ASP A 492 -6.64 -7.84 3.67
N LEU A 493 -5.78 -8.44 4.50
CA LEU A 493 -6.11 -9.63 5.29
C LEU A 493 -7.03 -9.31 6.47
N ILE A 494 -6.81 -8.22 7.22
CA ILE A 494 -7.69 -7.80 8.31
C ILE A 494 -9.11 -7.53 7.81
N LEU A 495 -9.28 -6.90 6.65
CA LEU A 495 -10.61 -6.68 6.05
C LEU A 495 -11.36 -8.02 5.89
N TRP A 496 -10.69 -9.04 5.36
CA TRP A 496 -11.31 -10.34 5.15
C TRP A 496 -11.45 -11.15 6.44
N SER A 497 -10.54 -11.01 7.42
CA SER A 497 -10.72 -11.57 8.77
C SER A 497 -12.00 -11.05 9.42
N ILE A 498 -12.26 -9.74 9.34
CA ILE A 498 -13.51 -9.13 9.82
C ILE A 498 -14.70 -9.71 9.05
N ALA A 499 -14.64 -9.73 7.71
CA ALA A 499 -15.74 -10.22 6.89
C ALA A 499 -16.09 -11.69 7.18
N VAL A 500 -15.08 -12.55 7.36
CA VAL A 500 -15.25 -13.95 7.75
C VAL A 500 -15.88 -14.06 9.13
N PHE A 501 -15.36 -13.31 10.10
CA PHE A 501 -15.90 -13.30 11.46
C PHE A 501 -17.39 -12.94 11.48
N PHE A 502 -17.81 -11.89 10.75
CA PHE A 502 -19.23 -11.56 10.63
C PHE A 502 -20.03 -12.65 9.93
N ALA A 503 -19.54 -13.21 8.82
CA ALA A 503 -20.26 -14.26 8.10
C ALA A 503 -20.46 -15.52 8.95
N ARG A 504 -19.51 -15.82 9.83
CA ARG A 504 -19.52 -17.00 10.71
C ARG A 504 -20.31 -16.76 12.00
N GLU A 505 -20.07 -15.65 12.69
CA GLU A 505 -20.63 -15.35 14.02
C GLU A 505 -21.89 -14.49 13.98
N LEU A 506 -22.06 -13.61 12.99
CA LEU A 506 -23.19 -12.68 12.87
C LEU A 506 -23.87 -12.81 11.49
N PRO A 507 -24.35 -14.00 11.10
CA PRO A 507 -24.75 -14.30 9.71
C PRO A 507 -25.97 -13.50 9.21
N LEU A 508 -26.77 -12.94 10.13
CA LEU A 508 -27.94 -12.13 9.79
C LEU A 508 -27.56 -10.70 9.35
N VAL A 509 -26.32 -10.28 9.57
CA VAL A 509 -25.82 -8.96 9.22
C VAL A 509 -25.33 -8.95 7.77
N LYS A 510 -25.84 -8.03 6.94
CA LYS A 510 -25.40 -7.90 5.55
C LYS A 510 -24.06 -7.16 5.48
N VAL A 511 -22.97 -7.90 5.27
CA VAL A 511 -21.61 -7.33 5.16
C VAL A 511 -21.33 -6.81 3.74
N ARG A 512 -20.80 -5.59 3.67
CA ARG A 512 -20.37 -4.95 2.43
C ARG A 512 -18.97 -4.36 2.55
N THR A 513 -18.15 -4.50 1.53
CA THR A 513 -16.80 -3.87 1.49
C THR A 513 -16.81 -2.64 0.58
N LEU A 514 -16.13 -1.58 1.01
CA LEU A 514 -15.94 -0.34 0.27
C LEU A 514 -14.50 -0.25 -0.23
N MET A 515 -14.24 -0.86 -1.39
CA MET A 515 -12.90 -0.99 -1.98
C MET A 515 -12.85 -0.41 -3.39
N HIS A 516 -11.67 0.04 -3.85
CA HIS A 516 -11.50 0.48 -5.23
C HIS A 516 -11.79 -0.62 -6.25
N SER A 517 -12.13 -0.24 -7.48
CA SER A 517 -12.42 -1.20 -8.57
C SER A 517 -11.27 -2.13 -8.90
N ASP A 518 -10.06 -1.67 -8.63
CA ASP A 518 -8.81 -2.27 -9.09
C ASP A 518 -7.98 -2.88 -7.95
N CYS A 519 -8.49 -2.84 -6.73
CA CYS A 519 -7.86 -3.44 -5.56
C CYS A 519 -7.85 -4.98 -5.71
N THR A 520 -6.68 -5.60 -5.56
CA THR A 520 -6.46 -7.04 -5.67
C THR A 520 -7.26 -7.82 -4.62
N ALA A 521 -7.32 -7.33 -3.38
CA ALA A 521 -8.10 -7.92 -2.29
C ALA A 521 -9.61 -8.01 -2.58
N ARG A 522 -10.13 -7.34 -3.61
CA ARG A 522 -11.54 -7.46 -4.03
C ARG A 522 -11.96 -8.90 -4.37
N THR A 523 -11.01 -9.73 -4.82
CA THR A 523 -11.22 -11.13 -5.20
C THR A 523 -10.29 -12.04 -4.37
N PRO A 524 -10.62 -12.29 -3.10
CA PRO A 524 -9.70 -12.91 -2.13
C PRO A 524 -9.25 -14.31 -2.55
N TYR A 525 -10.19 -15.14 -3.03
CA TYR A 525 -9.93 -16.53 -3.43
C TYR A 525 -8.98 -16.73 -4.61
N ARG A 526 -8.51 -15.64 -5.22
CA ARG A 526 -7.50 -15.66 -6.29
C ARG A 526 -6.21 -14.98 -5.89
N PHE A 527 -6.27 -13.79 -5.28
CA PHE A 527 -5.08 -12.97 -5.01
C PHE A 527 -4.53 -13.17 -3.60
N LEU A 528 -5.39 -13.40 -2.61
CA LEU A 528 -5.01 -13.59 -1.20
C LEU A 528 -5.02 -15.06 -0.79
N LYS A 529 -5.52 -15.95 -1.65
CA LYS A 529 -5.52 -17.39 -1.42
C LYS A 529 -4.08 -17.89 -1.31
N GLY A 530 -3.80 -18.61 -0.22
CA GLY A 530 -2.51 -19.26 -0.01
C GLY A 530 -2.25 -20.44 -0.98
N ARG A 531 -1.14 -21.15 -0.76
CA ARG A 531 -0.81 -22.37 -1.50
C ARG A 531 -1.87 -23.46 -1.27
N HIS A 532 -1.86 -24.50 -2.11
CA HIS A 532 -2.79 -25.62 -1.95
C HIS A 532 -2.64 -26.24 -0.55
N ASN A 533 -3.68 -26.10 0.28
CA ASN A 533 -3.72 -26.64 1.64
C ASN A 533 -4.77 -27.76 1.68
N LEU A 534 -4.37 -28.94 2.14
CA LEU A 534 -5.22 -30.13 2.20
C LEU A 534 -6.16 -30.11 3.41
N LEU A 535 -5.90 -29.26 4.39
CA LEU A 535 -6.66 -29.15 5.63
C LEU A 535 -7.83 -28.16 5.53
N VAL A 536 -8.01 -27.50 4.38
CA VAL A 536 -9.09 -26.53 4.16
C VAL A 536 -10.09 -27.07 3.14
N SER A 537 -11.36 -26.80 3.38
CA SER A 537 -12.46 -27.18 2.51
C SER A 537 -13.35 -25.98 2.20
N SER A 538 -14.39 -26.16 1.38
CA SER A 538 -15.36 -25.07 1.15
C SER A 538 -16.06 -24.66 2.45
N HIS A 539 -16.32 -25.63 3.34
CA HIS A 539 -17.05 -25.45 4.59
C HIS A 539 -16.22 -24.80 5.73
N SER A 540 -14.92 -24.59 5.53
CA SER A 540 -14.05 -23.93 6.53
C SER A 540 -14.51 -22.51 6.91
N LEU A 541 -15.38 -21.89 6.11
CA LEU A 541 -16.03 -20.63 6.47
C LEU A 541 -16.96 -20.76 7.69
N TYR A 542 -17.73 -21.86 7.77
CA TYR A 542 -18.76 -22.05 8.80
C TYR A 542 -18.27 -22.87 9.99
N ASP A 543 -17.17 -23.60 9.81
CA ASP A 543 -16.51 -24.30 10.91
C ASP A 543 -15.95 -23.29 11.93
N LYS A 544 -16.41 -23.41 13.16
CA LYS A 544 -16.05 -22.54 14.29
C LYS A 544 -14.62 -22.79 14.77
N ASP A 545 -14.10 -23.98 14.52
CA ASP A 545 -12.76 -24.41 14.93
C ASP A 545 -11.69 -24.08 13.87
N ALA A 546 -12.10 -23.82 12.63
CA ALA A 546 -11.18 -23.45 11.56
C ALA A 546 -10.69 -22.00 11.72
N PRO A 547 -9.43 -21.69 11.36
CA PRO A 547 -8.94 -20.32 11.31
C PRO A 547 -9.76 -19.49 10.31
N LEU A 548 -9.97 -18.19 10.58
CA LEU A 548 -10.79 -17.29 9.77
C LEU A 548 -10.29 -17.22 8.31
N LEU A 549 -8.99 -17.06 8.11
CA LEU A 549 -8.37 -16.89 6.80
C LEU A 549 -8.34 -18.17 5.97
N SER A 550 -8.65 -19.34 6.55
CA SER A 550 -8.89 -20.56 5.74
C SER A 550 -10.05 -20.39 4.75
N ALA A 551 -11.02 -19.53 5.08
CA ALA A 551 -12.16 -19.23 4.22
C ALA A 551 -11.76 -18.51 2.91
N LEU A 552 -10.54 -17.96 2.82
CA LEU A 552 -10.02 -17.37 1.59
C LEU A 552 -9.94 -18.42 0.46
N HIS A 553 -9.86 -19.71 0.77
CA HIS A 553 -9.76 -20.76 -0.25
C HIS A 553 -11.08 -21.03 -0.99
N SER A 554 -12.22 -20.63 -0.41
CA SER A 554 -13.56 -20.88 -0.95
C SER A 554 -14.20 -19.63 -1.56
N LYS A 555 -15.19 -19.83 -2.43
CA LYS A 555 -15.98 -18.74 -3.01
C LYS A 555 -17.16 -18.34 -2.12
N GLU A 556 -17.42 -19.08 -1.05
CA GLU A 556 -18.54 -18.83 -0.13
C GLU A 556 -18.39 -17.46 0.55
N LEU A 557 -17.17 -17.11 0.97
CA LEU A 557 -16.88 -15.80 1.54
C LEU A 557 -17.27 -14.66 0.59
N ARG A 558 -17.02 -14.82 -0.71
CA ARG A 558 -17.38 -13.84 -1.73
C ARG A 558 -18.87 -13.81 -2.04
N LEU A 559 -19.58 -14.93 -1.82
CA LEU A 559 -21.02 -15.03 -1.97
C LEU A 559 -21.74 -14.27 -0.86
N VAL A 560 -21.31 -14.44 0.39
CA VAL A 560 -21.92 -13.81 1.57
C VAL A 560 -21.52 -12.35 1.75
N THR A 561 -20.31 -11.97 1.31
CA THR A 561 -19.80 -10.59 1.40
C THR A 561 -19.87 -9.87 0.06
N ARG A 562 -20.52 -8.70 0.01
CA ARG A 562 -20.71 -7.94 -1.24
C ARG A 562 -19.83 -6.69 -1.34
N ASN A 563 -19.13 -6.54 -2.45
CA ASN A 563 -18.35 -5.32 -2.71
C ASN A 563 -19.29 -4.25 -3.27
N ALA A 564 -19.48 -3.15 -2.55
CA ALA A 564 -20.48 -2.13 -2.89
C ALA A 564 -19.83 -0.85 -3.43
N LYS A 565 -20.51 -0.22 -4.41
CA LYS A 565 -20.28 1.18 -4.77
C LYS A 565 -21.55 1.95 -4.40
N LEU A 566 -21.47 2.77 -3.37
CA LEU A 566 -22.64 3.46 -2.80
C LEU A 566 -23.14 4.55 -3.74
N ARG A 567 -22.36 5.62 -3.88
CA ARG A 567 -22.61 6.68 -4.86
C ARG A 567 -21.29 7.02 -5.53
N THR A 568 -21.17 6.70 -6.81
CA THR A 568 -20.04 7.20 -7.60
C THR A 568 -20.24 8.68 -7.87
N ALA A 569 -19.14 9.43 -7.96
CA ALA A 569 -19.14 10.81 -8.44
C ALA A 569 -19.95 10.96 -9.74
N LEU A 570 -20.41 12.18 -10.01
CA LEU A 570 -21.12 12.50 -11.25
C LEU A 570 -20.31 12.00 -12.45
N ARG A 571 -20.99 11.36 -13.40
CA ARG A 571 -20.36 10.77 -14.59
C ARG A 571 -20.11 11.82 -15.69
N ASP A 572 -20.02 13.08 -15.32
CA ASP A 572 -19.80 14.18 -16.25
C ASP A 572 -18.40 14.05 -16.84
N ARG A 573 -18.36 14.07 -18.18
CA ARG A 573 -17.09 13.96 -18.88
C ARG A 573 -16.35 15.29 -18.72
N LYS A 574 -15.11 15.22 -18.24
CA LYS A 574 -14.18 16.37 -18.24
C LYS A 574 -14.12 17.02 -19.63
N CYS A 575 -13.78 18.31 -19.68
CA CYS A 575 -13.59 19.00 -20.95
C CYS A 575 -12.58 18.24 -21.83
N THR A 576 -13.01 17.82 -23.02
CA THR A 576 -12.17 17.10 -24.00
C THR A 576 -11.96 17.89 -25.30
N LEU A 577 -12.32 19.17 -25.31
CA LEU A 577 -12.17 20.05 -26.47
C LEU A 577 -10.69 20.27 -26.82
N HIS A 578 -9.83 20.41 -25.80
CA HIS A 578 -8.41 20.70 -25.95
C HIS A 578 -7.53 19.48 -26.23
N TYR A 579 -8.11 18.29 -26.31
CA TYR A 579 -7.42 17.06 -26.74
C TYR A 579 -7.57 16.85 -28.24
N TYR A 580 -6.67 16.04 -28.81
CA TYR A 580 -6.78 15.60 -30.20
C TYR A 580 -8.13 14.94 -30.46
N ASN A 581 -8.76 15.33 -31.57
CA ASN A 581 -10.01 14.75 -32.02
C ASN A 581 -9.94 14.54 -33.54
N PRO A 582 -10.14 13.29 -34.03
CA PRO A 582 -9.97 12.99 -35.45
C PRO A 582 -10.99 13.71 -36.34
N ILE A 583 -12.18 14.05 -35.82
CA ILE A 583 -13.21 14.79 -36.56
C ILE A 583 -12.80 16.26 -36.66
N ARG A 584 -12.42 16.90 -35.53
CA ARG A 584 -11.98 18.30 -35.52
C ARG A 584 -10.69 18.53 -36.33
N ALA A 585 -9.78 17.55 -36.32
CA ALA A 585 -8.51 17.62 -37.04
C ALA A 585 -8.69 17.83 -38.56
N ARG A 586 -9.82 17.40 -39.14
CA ARG A 586 -10.15 17.61 -40.56
C ARG A 586 -10.38 19.07 -40.94
N PHE A 587 -10.74 19.92 -39.97
CA PHE A 587 -11.03 21.33 -40.19
C PHE A 587 -9.81 22.24 -40.01
N VAL A 588 -8.69 21.70 -39.52
CA VAL A 588 -7.48 22.47 -39.20
C VAL A 588 -6.88 23.13 -40.45
N TYR A 589 -6.80 22.37 -41.55
CA TYR A 589 -6.24 22.84 -42.82
C TYR A 589 -7.30 23.01 -43.92
N ARG A 590 -8.59 22.98 -43.55
CA ARG A 590 -9.69 23.11 -44.51
C ARG A 590 -9.91 24.58 -44.83
N ARG A 591 -10.10 24.88 -46.13
CA ARG A 591 -10.51 26.21 -46.59
C ARG A 591 -11.93 26.52 -46.12
N ASP A 592 -12.12 27.68 -45.50
CA ASP A 592 -13.39 28.14 -44.93
C ASP A 592 -13.77 29.56 -45.39
N LYS A 593 -13.22 30.03 -46.53
CA LYS A 593 -13.50 31.36 -47.09
C LYS A 593 -15.00 31.65 -47.21
N ALA A 594 -15.81 30.70 -47.65
CA ALA A 594 -17.26 30.87 -47.82
C ALA A 594 -18.06 30.85 -46.50
N MET A 595 -17.43 30.53 -45.37
CA MET A 595 -18.10 30.44 -44.06
C MET A 595 -18.13 31.76 -43.29
N PHE A 596 -17.39 32.77 -43.77
CA PHE A 596 -17.22 34.06 -43.09
C PHE A 596 -17.36 35.19 -44.11
N GLU A 597 -17.94 36.30 -43.69
CA GLU A 597 -18.15 37.49 -44.55
C GLU A 597 -17.30 38.67 -44.08
N LYS A 598 -17.23 38.91 -42.76
CA LYS A 598 -16.54 40.09 -42.18
C LYS A 598 -15.27 39.76 -41.39
N TYR A 599 -15.19 38.56 -40.81
CA TYR A 599 -14.11 38.18 -39.88
C TYR A 599 -13.26 37.03 -40.41
N HIS A 600 -12.72 37.20 -41.62
CA HIS A 600 -11.78 36.22 -42.18
C HIS A 600 -10.52 36.13 -41.32
N THR A 601 -10.16 34.91 -40.92
CA THR A 601 -8.95 34.65 -40.15
C THR A 601 -8.12 33.59 -40.85
N ASN A 602 -6.85 33.88 -41.11
CA ASN A 602 -5.94 32.91 -41.73
C ASN A 602 -5.72 31.74 -40.78
N ALA A 603 -5.89 30.53 -41.29
CA ALA A 603 -5.71 29.28 -40.57
C ALA A 603 -6.44 29.26 -39.20
N ARG A 604 -7.70 29.70 -39.16
CA ARG A 604 -8.53 29.88 -37.95
C ARG A 604 -8.46 28.73 -36.94
N ASN A 605 -8.47 27.48 -37.42
CA ASN A 605 -8.48 26.28 -36.58
C ASN A 605 -7.06 25.75 -36.25
N LEU A 606 -6.02 26.31 -36.86
CA LEU A 606 -4.63 25.98 -36.62
C LEU A 606 -4.10 26.83 -35.46
N ALA A 607 -3.91 26.20 -34.30
CA ALA A 607 -3.13 26.80 -33.23
C ALA A 607 -1.63 26.52 -33.48
N PRO A 608 -0.79 27.55 -33.76
CA PRO A 608 0.61 27.35 -34.12
C PRO A 608 1.39 26.76 -32.95
N GLY A 609 2.17 25.72 -33.21
CA GLY A 609 2.91 24.97 -32.18
C GLY A 609 2.06 23.97 -31.39
N PHE A 610 0.79 23.76 -31.76
CA PHE A 610 -0.08 22.74 -31.14
C PHE A 610 -0.50 21.69 -32.16
N SER A 611 -0.41 20.40 -31.79
CA SER A 611 -0.72 19.33 -32.75
C SER A 611 -2.19 19.38 -33.17
N ARG A 612 -2.47 19.70 -34.44
CA ARG A 612 -3.83 19.73 -35.02
C ARG A 612 -4.81 20.59 -34.22
N GLY A 613 -4.34 21.71 -33.66
CA GLY A 613 -5.19 22.65 -32.89
C GLY A 613 -5.53 22.19 -31.47
N ALA A 614 -4.95 21.09 -30.96
CA ALA A 614 -5.21 20.60 -29.61
C ALA A 614 -4.33 21.29 -28.56
N LEU A 615 -4.92 22.15 -27.72
CA LEU A 615 -4.17 22.98 -26.74
C LEU A 615 -3.49 22.19 -25.60
N HIS A 616 -3.88 20.93 -25.35
CA HIS A 616 -3.14 20.07 -24.42
C HIS A 616 -1.86 19.47 -25.03
N HIS A 617 -1.64 19.62 -26.34
CA HIS A 617 -0.48 19.08 -27.05
C HIS A 617 0.42 20.24 -27.53
N ASP A 618 0.98 20.99 -26.58
CA ASP A 618 1.92 22.09 -26.85
C ASP A 618 3.30 21.52 -27.23
N TRP A 619 3.82 21.93 -28.39
CA TRP A 619 5.12 21.53 -28.91
C TRP A 619 6.12 22.69 -28.96
N ARG A 620 5.73 23.87 -28.49
CA ARG A 620 6.57 25.07 -28.52
C ARG A 620 7.66 25.01 -27.46
N GLY A 621 8.82 25.59 -27.74
CA GLY A 621 9.98 25.56 -26.84
C GLY A 621 10.63 24.18 -26.71
N LEU A 622 10.18 23.20 -27.51
CA LEU A 622 10.81 21.89 -27.64
C LEU A 622 11.67 21.87 -28.91
N GLY A 623 12.77 21.12 -28.90
CA GLY A 623 13.66 20.95 -30.05
C GLY A 623 13.09 20.07 -31.17
N VAL A 624 11.88 20.36 -31.65
CA VAL A 624 11.29 19.67 -32.81
C VAL A 624 11.99 20.17 -34.06
N TYR A 625 12.74 19.31 -34.74
CA TYR A 625 13.51 19.73 -35.91
C TYR A 625 12.61 19.90 -37.15
N THR A 626 12.33 21.15 -37.55
CA THR A 626 11.58 21.47 -38.78
C THR A 626 12.27 22.59 -39.56
N PRO A 627 13.33 22.27 -40.34
CA PRO A 627 14.19 23.28 -40.98
C PRO A 627 13.43 24.31 -41.83
N ASP A 628 12.44 23.84 -42.59
CA ASP A 628 11.73 24.65 -43.57
C ASP A 628 10.33 25.08 -43.11
N HIS A 629 10.01 24.92 -41.82
CA HIS A 629 8.71 25.30 -41.26
C HIS A 629 8.85 26.19 -40.03
N PRO A 630 8.14 27.33 -39.98
CA PRO A 630 8.22 28.26 -38.85
C PRO A 630 7.65 27.65 -37.57
N GLN A 631 8.28 27.96 -36.45
CA GLN A 631 7.80 27.63 -35.10
C GLN A 631 7.66 28.90 -34.26
N VAL A 632 6.71 28.85 -33.33
CA VAL A 632 6.42 29.98 -32.43
C VAL A 632 7.00 29.73 -31.03
N PRO A 633 7.47 30.77 -30.32
CA PRO A 633 7.99 30.63 -28.96
C PRO A 633 6.96 30.07 -27.96
N TYR A 634 7.45 29.40 -26.93
CA TYR A 634 6.62 28.97 -25.82
C TYR A 634 6.17 30.16 -24.96
N ARG A 635 4.87 30.20 -24.66
CA ARG A 635 4.30 31.08 -23.63
C ARG A 635 3.31 30.26 -22.78
N PRO A 636 3.40 30.31 -21.44
CA PRO A 636 2.49 29.58 -20.57
C PRO A 636 1.02 29.91 -20.85
N LEU A 637 0.19 28.87 -20.99
CA LEU A 637 -1.24 29.03 -21.26
C LEU A 637 -1.99 29.51 -20.01
N THR A 638 -2.68 30.65 -20.12
CA THR A 638 -3.39 31.32 -19.01
C THR A 638 -4.61 30.55 -18.50
N TRP A 639 -5.31 29.82 -19.35
CA TRP A 639 -6.47 29.01 -18.95
C TRP A 639 -6.09 27.83 -18.05
N ARG A 640 -4.84 27.33 -18.10
CA ARG A 640 -4.37 26.31 -17.14
C ARG A 640 -4.34 26.85 -15.70
N LYS A 641 -4.03 28.13 -15.51
CA LYS A 641 -4.13 28.80 -14.19
C LYS A 641 -5.59 28.93 -13.74
N SER A 642 -6.51 29.06 -14.69
CA SER A 642 -7.96 29.19 -14.42
C SER A 642 -8.61 27.84 -14.10
N GLU A 643 -8.24 26.76 -14.80
CA GLU A 643 -8.65 25.38 -14.45
C GLU A 643 -8.10 24.94 -13.09
N LEU A 644 -6.88 25.35 -12.72
CA LEU A 644 -6.32 25.07 -11.39
C LEU A 644 -7.10 25.83 -10.30
N LYS A 645 -7.44 27.10 -10.52
CA LYS A 645 -8.27 27.89 -9.60
C LYS A 645 -9.70 27.36 -9.47
N LEU A 646 -10.34 26.97 -10.58
CA LEU A 646 -11.70 26.38 -10.60
C LEU A 646 -11.77 24.96 -10.04
N ARG A 647 -10.63 24.28 -9.84
CA ARG A 647 -10.54 22.97 -9.18
C ARG A 647 -10.20 23.08 -7.69
N ALA A 648 -9.64 24.22 -7.27
CA ALA A 648 -9.30 24.51 -5.88
C ALA A 648 -10.45 25.22 -5.13
N ALA A 649 -11.35 25.87 -5.85
CA ALA A 649 -12.67 26.29 -5.38
C ALA A 649 -13.68 25.15 -5.59
#